data_AF-A0A9J2P2F1-F1
#
_entry.id   AF-A0A9J2P2F1-F1
#
_cell.length_a   1.000
_cell.length_b   1.000
_cell.length_c   1.000
_cell.angle_alpha   90.00
_cell.angle_beta   90.00
_cell.angle_gamma   90.00
#
_symmetry.space_group_name_H-M   'P 1'
#
loop_
_entity.id
_entity.type
_entity.pdbx_description
1 polymer ?
#
loop_
_entity_poly.entity_id
_entity_poly.type
_entity_poly.pdbx_seq_one_letter_code
_entity_poly.pdbx_strand_id
1 'polypeptide(L)'
;MLPWFERRRTPWEYGCVFITIELCVGVWRLFSHGMYHAQLVRLHDILHVEMMMCISSVLMFKRFVHSSSLITLLYRVLKGQSRRVRYALRATLIVFIILSHISWTIFYLYIPDESMIAIICFICLATYLHVACFLVLFCVIEFIAIRVPLPSYLATFLRCKDKNTALCVFLSAFFVLTGLAVTRFSPVVRFSTLEFTIGLPPSFNDFSIALLTDVHIGPTVGRQRIRRIVSLTNSLQPNAVAIAGDLVDGFINRDANNALPLADLRSKYGTFYVTGNHEYYHSDVDEWLKFFTTSLNMTVLRNSNVKLYSNQGDDYLCMAGVDDFITEKLRIIDHHMDAAKALQGCGINAPTILLVHQPNGADKIIRSIDNERIDLILAGHTHGGQFYIFWPFAYLKNAYLYGLYKVKGSSTQIYVSPGVNYWGPPVKMINLCEIPVDEGVGYVKGNRSRMMAVVKFELTSSLLSIFTYFRLMTFMDVPDDIPTRQKRLQANSSNHVLRYVVAAGIIIWLLLAQMAYPLYWAGRPVQNVLFGVSLVALGVWNYVVAILFGLFCISVAINLITRLSSGRTFMKILYRWSFLRWLFGDTRAQVVFSVVVGVSLSLITFLCCNMLIVKEQVFTIRDLPKEADGIRFALISDIHVGGAVEEEHVAKIVDRVNSEAVDAVFLVGDLVDAPRPDIWRRLRPIKHLQSKFGSFYVTGNHEYYYGNALEWIEQFKAFGVHVLDNSIDGHKFDAVVALRGCDQSAPVIVLSHNPASAKDITFNSENLRVDLILSGHTHVGQFYTFAPLAFLMLPYFYGIYQISPDTRLFVSAGTLYQGPPMKMLAMVLEMSILAEPRRKQRISVDPQNIQWRDDDAKFGKKILERMGWRNGKGLGKREQGRNENLRLKANHSGKGLGCKHSYDDTWVAHHDDFAKLLASLNKTKKDTNENMASEIKQNAEKSMKSRMRIRYRGFTRGNDLSEYSEEDKCAVLGKKRRNIAEKQIECQSDFDKKRINFDEGNIVQSALSMNEYFAEKMQKFREMKKRKEDASLEYEKSR
;
A
#
# COMPACT_ATOMS: atom_id res chain seq x y z
N MET A 1 -17.71 -8.25 48.06
CA MET A 1 -17.69 -8.49 46.59
C MET A 1 -17.26 -9.90 46.18
N LEU A 2 -16.44 -10.66 46.93
CA LEU A 2 -16.01 -12.00 46.50
C LEU A 2 -17.09 -13.12 46.50
N PRO A 3 -18.09 -13.15 47.42
CA PRO A 3 -19.18 -14.15 47.34
C PRO A 3 -20.27 -13.80 46.30
N TRP A 4 -20.17 -12.65 45.62
CA TRP A 4 -21.22 -12.14 44.74
C TRP A 4 -21.22 -12.80 43.35
N PHE A 5 -20.09 -13.37 42.93
CA PHE A 5 -19.91 -14.04 41.63
C PHE A 5 -20.18 -15.56 41.64
N GLU A 6 -20.50 -16.15 42.80
CA GLU A 6 -20.75 -17.61 42.92
C GLU A 6 -22.23 -18.00 42.76
N ARG A 7 -23.17 -17.05 42.73
CA ARG A 7 -24.58 -17.37 42.46
C ARG A 7 -24.86 -17.37 40.96
N ARG A 8 -25.47 -18.47 40.50
CA ARG A 8 -25.89 -18.78 39.12
C ARG A 8 -26.94 -17.78 38.57
N ARG A 9 -26.62 -16.50 38.44
CA ARG A 9 -27.31 -15.61 37.50
C ARG A 9 -26.46 -15.56 36.23
N THR A 10 -27.08 -15.88 35.10
CA THR A 10 -26.38 -15.94 33.82
C THR A 10 -25.96 -14.51 33.42
N PRO A 11 -24.80 -14.29 32.77
CA PRO A 11 -24.43 -12.99 32.19
C PRO A 11 -25.53 -12.38 31.30
N TRP A 12 -26.44 -13.22 30.81
CA TRP A 12 -27.61 -12.88 30.02
C TRP A 12 -28.61 -11.98 30.74
N GLU A 13 -28.92 -12.24 32.01
CA GLU A 13 -29.89 -11.43 32.78
C GLU A 13 -29.42 -9.98 32.97
N TYR A 14 -28.11 -9.78 33.15
CA TYR A 14 -27.50 -8.45 33.25
C TYR A 14 -27.43 -7.74 31.90
N GLY A 15 -27.14 -8.49 30.83
CA GLY A 15 -27.21 -7.99 29.46
C GLY A 15 -28.61 -7.45 29.13
N CYS A 16 -29.67 -8.16 29.53
CA CYS A 16 -31.05 -7.71 29.32
C CYS A 16 -31.37 -6.39 30.01
N VAL A 17 -30.91 -6.17 31.25
CA VAL A 17 -31.12 -4.89 31.96
C VAL A 17 -30.42 -3.74 31.24
N PHE A 18 -29.16 -3.92 30.85
CA PHE A 18 -28.41 -2.90 30.11
C PHE A 18 -29.06 -2.59 28.76
N ILE A 19 -29.40 -3.62 27.98
CA ILE A 19 -30.11 -3.45 26.70
C ILE A 19 -31.44 -2.72 26.89
N THR A 20 -32.16 -2.99 27.98
CA THR A 20 -33.42 -2.28 28.27
C THR A 20 -33.20 -0.80 28.55
N ILE A 21 -32.19 -0.46 29.36
CA ILE A 21 -31.82 0.94 29.64
C ILE A 21 -31.39 1.66 28.35
N GLU A 22 -30.56 1.03 27.53
CA GLU A 22 -30.13 1.53 26.20
C GLU A 22 -31.34 1.80 25.30
N LEU A 23 -32.26 0.85 25.19
CA LEU A 23 -33.50 1.03 24.41
C LEU A 23 -34.36 2.17 24.95
N CYS A 24 -34.52 2.29 26.27
CA CYS A 24 -35.27 3.38 26.89
C CYS A 24 -34.65 4.75 26.60
N VAL A 25 -33.33 4.90 26.76
CA VAL A 25 -32.62 6.15 26.45
C VAL A 25 -32.68 6.45 24.95
N GLY A 26 -32.52 5.43 24.10
CA GLY A 26 -32.66 5.54 22.65
C GLY A 26 -34.06 6.00 22.22
N VAL A 27 -35.11 5.51 22.86
CA VAL A 27 -36.50 5.98 22.62
C VAL A 27 -36.68 7.42 23.07
N TRP A 28 -36.22 7.80 24.27
CA TRP A 28 -36.28 9.19 24.74
C TRP A 28 -35.54 10.16 23.83
N ARG A 29 -34.42 9.71 23.25
CA ARG A 29 -33.65 10.49 22.27
C ARG A 29 -34.46 10.83 21.00
N LEU A 30 -35.36 9.95 20.55
CA LEU A 30 -36.15 10.21 19.33
C LEU A 30 -37.08 11.44 19.49
N PHE A 31 -37.54 11.71 20.70
CA PHE A 31 -38.50 12.77 21.02
C PHE A 31 -37.89 14.05 21.57
N SER A 32 -36.59 14.09 21.84
CA SER A 32 -35.89 15.27 22.39
C SER A 32 -35.29 16.16 21.29
N HIS A 33 -35.15 17.46 21.59
CA HIS A 33 -34.55 18.47 20.71
C HIS A 33 -33.61 19.40 21.51
N GLY A 34 -32.73 20.15 20.82
CA GLY A 34 -31.83 21.13 21.43
C GLY A 34 -30.84 20.52 22.43
N MET A 35 -30.46 21.28 23.47
CA MET A 35 -29.47 20.85 24.46
C MET A 35 -29.85 19.57 25.21
N TYR A 36 -31.15 19.33 25.44
CA TYR A 36 -31.62 18.11 26.11
C TYR A 36 -31.41 16.86 25.24
N HIS A 37 -31.54 17.00 23.92
CA HIS A 37 -31.18 15.93 22.97
C HIS A 37 -29.69 15.62 23.02
N ALA A 38 -28.85 16.65 23.00
CA ALA A 38 -27.40 16.49 23.08
C ALA A 38 -26.97 15.78 24.38
N GLN A 39 -27.57 16.12 25.53
CA GLN A 39 -27.34 15.44 26.81
C GLN A 39 -27.73 13.96 26.77
N LEU A 40 -28.88 13.62 26.17
CA LEU A 40 -29.32 12.23 26.00
C LEU A 40 -28.42 11.44 25.04
N VAL A 41 -27.92 12.07 23.97
CA VAL A 41 -26.95 11.45 23.06
C VAL A 41 -25.68 11.07 23.83
N ARG A 42 -25.15 11.99 24.66
CA ARG A 42 -23.97 11.71 25.50
C ARG A 42 -24.20 10.57 26.48
N LEU A 43 -25.33 10.59 27.19
CA LEU A 43 -25.67 9.52 28.14
C LEU A 43 -25.74 8.17 27.42
N HIS A 44 -26.36 8.14 26.23
CA HIS A 44 -26.46 6.93 25.41
C HIS A 44 -25.08 6.44 24.94
N ASP A 45 -24.20 7.34 24.48
CA ASP A 45 -22.84 7.00 24.05
C ASP A 45 -22.00 6.46 25.23
N ILE A 46 -22.14 7.04 26.43
CA ILE A 46 -21.49 6.53 27.66
C ILE A 46 -21.96 5.11 27.96
N LEU A 47 -23.28 4.87 27.96
CA LEU A 47 -23.83 3.54 28.25
C LEU A 47 -23.32 2.49 27.26
N HIS A 48 -23.27 2.83 25.97
CA HIS A 48 -22.74 1.96 24.93
C HIS A 48 -21.27 1.60 25.17
N VAL A 49 -20.42 2.59 25.44
CA VAL A 49 -19.00 2.37 25.70
C VAL A 49 -18.79 1.56 26.98
N GLU A 50 -19.50 1.89 28.06
CA GLU A 50 -19.44 1.18 29.33
C GLU A 50 -19.87 -0.29 29.19
N MET A 51 -20.88 -0.58 28.38
CA MET A 51 -21.30 -1.95 28.07
C MET A 51 -20.19 -2.72 27.35
N MET A 52 -19.58 -2.13 26.32
CA MET A 52 -18.46 -2.77 25.59
C MET A 52 -17.25 -3.01 26.51
N MET A 53 -16.93 -2.04 27.36
CA MET A 53 -15.88 -2.17 28.37
C MET A 53 -16.23 -3.26 29.39
N CYS A 54 -17.48 -3.40 29.84
CA CYS A 54 -17.84 -4.45 30.79
C CYS A 54 -17.56 -5.85 30.23
N ILE A 55 -17.87 -6.11 28.96
CA ILE A 55 -17.59 -7.39 28.29
C ILE A 55 -16.08 -7.67 28.24
N SER A 56 -15.29 -6.67 27.85
CA SER A 56 -13.83 -6.77 27.78
C SER A 56 -13.18 -6.93 29.16
N SER A 57 -13.72 -6.26 30.19
CA SER A 57 -13.28 -6.37 31.58
C SER A 57 -13.46 -7.80 32.13
N VAL A 58 -14.55 -8.49 31.77
CA VAL A 58 -14.74 -9.90 32.13
C VAL A 58 -13.69 -10.80 31.48
N LEU A 59 -13.36 -10.55 30.20
CA LEU A 59 -12.30 -11.29 29.50
C LEU A 59 -10.93 -11.07 30.13
N MET A 60 -10.59 -9.81 30.44
CA MET A 60 -9.36 -9.47 31.16
C MET A 60 -9.30 -10.16 32.52
N PHE A 61 -10.36 -10.06 33.33
CA PHE A 61 -10.38 -10.68 34.64
C PHE A 61 -10.20 -12.20 34.56
N LYS A 62 -10.90 -12.88 33.64
CA LYS A 62 -10.71 -14.31 33.40
C LYS A 62 -9.27 -14.64 32.99
N ARG A 63 -8.66 -13.83 32.12
CA ARG A 63 -7.30 -14.07 31.63
C ARG A 63 -6.23 -13.86 32.70
N PHE A 64 -6.28 -12.74 33.41
CA PHE A 64 -5.27 -12.34 34.38
C PHE A 64 -5.33 -13.16 35.68
N VAL A 65 -6.53 -13.60 36.09
CA VAL A 65 -6.69 -14.42 37.30
C VAL A 65 -6.14 -15.84 37.12
N HIS A 66 -6.13 -16.38 35.89
CA HIS A 66 -5.65 -17.73 35.59
C HIS A 66 -4.20 -17.78 35.09
N SER A 67 -3.57 -16.65 34.74
CA SER A 67 -2.20 -16.62 34.24
C SER A 67 -1.18 -16.87 35.36
N SER A 68 -0.56 -18.06 35.32
CA SER A 68 0.42 -18.48 36.34
C SER A 68 1.75 -17.76 36.18
N SER A 69 2.15 -17.46 34.95
CA SER A 69 3.41 -16.81 34.60
C SER A 69 3.52 -15.35 35.07
N LEU A 70 2.46 -14.55 34.98
CA LEU A 70 2.48 -13.15 35.45
C LEU A 70 2.64 -13.11 36.97
N ILE A 71 1.91 -13.98 37.66
CA ILE A 71 2.01 -14.18 39.11
C ILE A 71 3.42 -14.68 39.47
N THR A 72 4.00 -15.57 38.66
CA THR A 72 5.35 -16.13 38.87
C THR A 72 6.47 -15.10 38.62
N LEU A 73 6.31 -14.22 37.61
CA LEU A 73 7.24 -13.14 37.30
C LEU A 73 7.28 -12.12 38.44
N LEU A 74 6.10 -11.65 38.88
CA LEU A 74 5.98 -10.74 40.02
C LEU A 74 6.43 -11.42 41.33
N TYR A 75 6.21 -12.72 41.48
CA TYR A 75 6.71 -13.53 42.59
C TYR A 75 8.24 -13.57 42.66
N ARG A 76 8.94 -13.71 41.52
CA ARG A 76 10.41 -13.67 41.47
C ARG A 76 10.95 -12.31 41.90
N VAL A 77 10.23 -11.23 41.57
CA VAL A 77 10.57 -9.87 42.00
C VAL A 77 10.24 -9.65 43.48
N LEU A 78 9.12 -10.21 43.99
CA LEU A 78 8.57 -9.90 45.32
C LEU A 78 8.89 -10.93 46.43
N LYS A 79 9.83 -11.88 46.21
CA LYS A 79 10.34 -12.85 47.21
C LYS A 79 9.29 -13.35 48.23
N GLY A 80 8.16 -13.93 47.79
CA GLY A 80 7.23 -14.56 48.73
C GLY A 80 5.97 -15.19 48.11
N GLN A 81 5.69 -16.46 48.43
CA GLN A 81 4.41 -17.11 48.12
C GLN A 81 3.45 -16.87 49.29
N SER A 82 2.66 -15.81 49.23
CA SER A 82 1.54 -15.65 50.17
C SER A 82 0.24 -15.46 49.40
N ARG A 83 -0.85 -16.04 49.91
CA ARG A 83 -2.22 -15.79 49.42
C ARG A 83 -2.52 -14.28 49.36
N ARG A 84 -1.87 -13.47 50.21
CA ARG A 84 -1.98 -12.00 50.26
C ARG A 84 -1.53 -11.32 48.95
N VAL A 85 -0.44 -11.78 48.32
CA VAL A 85 0.02 -11.21 47.03
C VAL A 85 -1.01 -11.43 45.92
N ARG A 86 -1.64 -12.61 45.87
CA ARG A 86 -2.70 -12.91 44.90
C ARG A 86 -3.95 -12.04 45.13
N TYR A 87 -4.33 -11.80 46.39
CA TYR A 87 -5.45 -10.89 46.70
C TYR A 87 -5.11 -9.44 46.38
N ALA A 88 -3.88 -8.99 46.67
CA ALA A 88 -3.41 -7.65 46.33
C ALA A 88 -3.45 -7.41 44.82
N LEU A 89 -2.92 -8.33 43.99
CA LEU A 89 -2.97 -8.20 42.53
C LEU A 89 -4.39 -8.15 41.97
N ARG A 90 -5.30 -8.97 42.52
CA ARG A 90 -6.72 -8.93 42.15
C ARG A 90 -7.36 -7.60 42.53
N ALA A 91 -7.07 -7.09 43.72
CA ALA A 91 -7.55 -5.78 44.16
C ALA A 91 -7.00 -4.66 43.27
N THR A 92 -5.71 -4.66 42.93
CA THR A 92 -5.11 -3.69 42.00
C THR A 92 -5.76 -3.75 40.62
N LEU A 93 -6.01 -4.93 40.08
CA LEU A 93 -6.71 -5.08 38.80
C LEU A 93 -8.15 -4.56 38.86
N ILE A 94 -8.87 -4.82 39.95
CA ILE A 94 -10.23 -4.29 40.15
C ILE A 94 -10.20 -2.77 40.23
N VAL A 95 -9.29 -2.19 41.01
CA VAL A 95 -9.12 -0.73 41.12
C VAL A 95 -8.77 -0.14 39.74
N PHE A 96 -7.85 -0.75 39.00
CA PHE A 96 -7.51 -0.34 37.64
C PHE A 96 -8.72 -0.35 36.69
N ILE A 97 -9.53 -1.42 36.71
CA ILE A 97 -10.76 -1.51 35.91
C ILE A 97 -11.72 -0.40 36.34
N ILE A 98 -11.97 -0.22 37.64
CA ILE A 98 -12.86 0.83 38.15
C ILE A 98 -12.41 2.22 37.69
N LEU A 99 -11.12 2.55 37.83
CA LEU A 99 -10.57 3.83 37.37
C LEU A 99 -10.70 4.01 35.84
N SER A 100 -10.56 2.93 35.08
CA SER A 100 -10.74 2.96 33.62
C SER A 100 -12.20 3.24 33.23
N HIS A 101 -13.17 2.62 33.91
CA HIS A 101 -14.60 2.85 33.67
C HIS A 101 -15.03 4.25 34.14
N ILE A 102 -14.55 4.71 35.30
CA ILE A 102 -14.86 6.06 35.81
C ILE A 102 -14.36 7.16 34.86
N SER A 103 -13.34 6.90 34.04
CA SER A 103 -12.76 7.90 33.13
C SER A 103 -13.78 8.54 32.17
N TRP A 104 -14.72 7.77 31.60
CA TRP A 104 -15.76 8.28 30.70
C TRP A 104 -16.80 9.12 31.43
N THR A 105 -17.17 8.68 32.64
CA THR A 105 -18.05 9.45 33.54
C THR A 105 -17.40 10.79 33.92
N ILE A 106 -16.11 10.81 34.24
CA ILE A 106 -15.36 12.04 34.46
C ILE A 106 -15.36 12.89 33.17
N PHE A 107 -15.08 12.29 32.01
CA PHE A 107 -15.00 13.03 30.76
C PHE A 107 -16.30 13.79 30.41
N TYR A 108 -17.46 13.14 30.55
CA TYR A 108 -18.73 13.71 30.10
C TYR A 108 -19.62 14.32 31.18
N LEU A 109 -19.51 13.87 32.44
CA LEU A 109 -20.44 14.27 33.52
C LEU A 109 -19.78 15.09 34.63
N TYR A 110 -18.48 14.91 34.86
CA TYR A 110 -17.76 15.60 35.92
C TYR A 110 -16.40 16.04 35.40
N ILE A 111 -16.37 17.20 34.74
CA ILE A 111 -15.17 17.79 34.13
C ILE A 111 -14.46 18.66 35.19
N PRO A 112 -13.54 18.14 36.02
CA PRO A 112 -12.77 18.96 36.94
C PRO A 112 -11.76 19.81 36.15
N ASP A 113 -11.32 20.93 36.75
CA ASP A 113 -10.05 21.56 36.38
C ASP A 113 -8.93 20.50 36.39
N GLU A 114 -7.79 20.76 35.73
CA GLU A 114 -6.63 19.85 35.65
C GLU A 114 -6.40 19.07 36.96
N SER A 115 -6.95 17.85 37.03
CA SER A 115 -6.94 17.06 38.25
C SER A 115 -6.10 15.84 38.04
N MET A 116 -5.23 15.55 39.01
CA MET A 116 -4.41 14.34 38.98
C MET A 116 -5.28 13.08 38.86
N ILE A 117 -6.49 13.10 39.43
CA ILE A 117 -7.45 12.00 39.34
C ILE A 117 -7.92 11.79 37.89
N ALA A 118 -8.31 12.85 37.17
CA ALA A 118 -8.70 12.72 35.77
C ALA A 118 -7.55 12.17 34.91
N ILE A 119 -6.33 12.70 35.07
CA ILE A 119 -5.14 12.21 34.36
C ILE A 119 -4.90 10.74 34.66
N ILE A 120 -4.98 10.31 35.93
CA ILE A 120 -4.80 8.91 36.31
C ILE A 120 -5.88 8.03 35.66
N CYS A 121 -7.16 8.41 35.74
CA CYS A 121 -8.26 7.67 35.13
C CYS A 121 -8.08 7.53 33.60
N PHE A 122 -7.64 8.60 32.93
CA PHE A 122 -7.37 8.57 31.50
C PHE A 122 -6.15 7.71 31.12
N ILE A 123 -5.09 7.73 31.92
CA ILE A 123 -3.95 6.81 31.73
C ILE A 123 -4.40 5.36 31.94
N CYS A 124 -5.26 5.11 32.93
CA CYS A 124 -5.88 3.80 33.12
C CYS A 124 -6.71 3.39 31.90
N LEU A 125 -7.53 4.29 31.35
CA LEU A 125 -8.30 4.05 30.13
C LEU A 125 -7.41 3.73 28.93
N ALA A 126 -6.36 4.52 28.68
CA ALA A 126 -5.41 4.23 27.60
C ALA A 126 -4.79 2.84 27.75
N THR A 127 -4.34 2.51 28.95
CA THR A 127 -3.76 1.20 29.26
C THR A 127 -4.78 0.08 29.07
N TYR A 128 -6.02 0.31 29.50
CA TYR A 128 -7.13 -0.63 29.37
C TYR A 128 -7.42 -0.95 27.90
N LEU A 129 -7.52 0.07 27.04
CA LEU A 129 -7.79 -0.09 25.62
C LEU A 129 -6.65 -0.87 24.93
N HIS A 130 -5.39 -0.58 25.25
CA HIS A 130 -4.25 -1.34 24.71
C HIS A 130 -4.28 -2.80 25.17
N VAL A 131 -4.51 -3.06 26.47
CA VAL A 131 -4.61 -4.43 27.00
C VAL A 131 -5.77 -5.18 26.36
N ALA A 132 -6.94 -4.56 26.22
CA ALA A 132 -8.10 -5.16 25.57
C ALA A 132 -7.78 -5.58 24.14
N CYS A 133 -7.23 -4.66 23.33
CA CYS A 133 -6.95 -4.91 21.92
C CYS A 133 -5.82 -5.92 21.72
N PHE A 134 -4.73 -5.83 22.48
CA PHE A 134 -3.67 -6.84 22.41
C PHE A 134 -4.16 -8.20 22.90
N LEU A 135 -5.01 -8.24 23.92
CA LEU A 135 -5.58 -9.50 24.39
C LEU A 135 -6.45 -10.14 23.31
N VAL A 136 -7.27 -9.36 22.61
CA VAL A 136 -8.05 -9.85 21.45
C VAL A 136 -7.09 -10.35 20.36
N LEU A 137 -6.07 -9.57 19.99
CA LEU A 137 -5.07 -9.95 18.99
C LEU A 137 -4.38 -11.27 19.35
N PHE A 138 -3.89 -11.42 20.59
CA PHE A 138 -3.24 -12.64 21.02
C PHE A 138 -4.22 -13.81 21.15
N CYS A 139 -5.49 -13.59 21.51
CA CYS A 139 -6.52 -14.63 21.44
C CYS A 139 -6.74 -15.12 20.00
N VAL A 140 -6.75 -14.21 19.02
CA VAL A 140 -6.84 -14.54 17.59
C VAL A 140 -5.60 -15.30 17.12
N ILE A 141 -4.39 -14.84 17.50
CA ILE A 141 -3.13 -15.53 17.20
C ILE A 141 -3.12 -16.93 17.80
N GLU A 142 -3.58 -17.10 19.05
CA GLU A 142 -3.71 -18.42 19.70
C GLU A 142 -4.68 -19.32 18.94
N PHE A 143 -5.84 -18.78 18.58
CA PHE A 143 -6.85 -19.51 17.81
C PHE A 143 -6.30 -19.99 16.47
N ILE A 144 -5.61 -19.10 15.73
CA ILE A 144 -4.94 -19.45 14.47
C ILE A 144 -3.81 -20.45 14.72
N ALA A 145 -2.98 -20.25 15.74
CA ALA A 145 -1.84 -21.11 16.06
C ALA A 145 -2.26 -22.53 16.48
N ILE A 146 -3.42 -22.70 17.12
CA ILE A 146 -4.02 -24.02 17.38
C ILE A 146 -4.47 -24.65 16.07
N ARG A 147 -5.04 -23.84 15.18
CA ARG A 147 -5.62 -24.29 13.92
C ARG A 147 -4.63 -24.38 12.78
N VAL A 148 -3.37 -23.97 12.91
CA VAL A 148 -2.32 -24.02 11.86
C VAL A 148 -1.12 -24.85 12.36
N PRO A 149 -0.56 -25.79 11.56
CA PRO A 149 0.67 -26.49 11.90
C PRO A 149 1.83 -25.50 11.85
N LEU A 150 2.31 -25.12 13.03
CA LEU A 150 3.48 -24.28 13.20
C LEU A 150 4.64 -25.16 13.65
N PRO A 151 5.90 -24.80 13.32
CA PRO A 151 7.07 -25.45 13.91
C PRO A 151 6.95 -25.51 15.44
N SER A 152 7.41 -26.61 16.05
CA SER A 152 7.21 -26.90 17.47
C SER A 152 7.59 -25.73 18.39
N TYR A 153 8.74 -25.07 18.16
CA TYR A 153 9.16 -23.90 18.94
C TYR A 153 8.18 -22.72 18.84
N LEU A 154 7.66 -22.43 17.64
CA LEU A 154 6.75 -21.32 17.38
C LEU A 154 5.34 -21.65 17.88
N ALA A 155 4.91 -22.91 17.72
CA ALA A 155 3.67 -23.42 18.29
C ALA A 155 3.69 -23.33 19.82
N THR A 156 4.79 -23.72 20.47
CA THR A 156 4.95 -23.62 21.93
C THR A 156 4.92 -22.17 22.39
N PHE A 157 5.51 -21.23 21.64
CA PHE A 157 5.44 -19.81 21.98
C PHE A 157 4.03 -19.24 21.76
N LEU A 158 3.48 -19.34 20.56
CA LEU A 158 2.19 -18.72 20.18
C LEU A 158 0.97 -19.36 20.85
N ARG A 159 1.05 -20.63 21.29
CA ARG A 159 -0.02 -21.31 22.03
C ARG A 159 0.10 -21.11 23.55
N CYS A 160 1.19 -20.52 24.04
CA CYS A 160 1.38 -20.31 25.47
C CYS A 160 0.61 -19.09 25.95
N LYS A 161 -0.60 -19.34 26.46
CA LYS A 161 -1.51 -18.30 26.96
C LYS A 161 -0.85 -17.35 27.95
N ASP A 162 -0.03 -17.91 28.81
CA ASP A 162 0.71 -17.22 29.87
C ASP A 162 1.73 -16.22 29.31
N LYS A 163 2.59 -16.65 28.38
CA LYS A 163 3.57 -15.79 27.72
C LYS A 163 2.90 -14.68 26.89
N ASN A 164 1.84 -15.02 26.17
CA ASN A 164 1.08 -14.05 25.38
C ASN A 164 0.42 -12.99 26.28
N THR A 165 -0.08 -13.40 27.46
CA THR A 165 -0.65 -12.45 28.44
C THR A 165 0.42 -11.53 29.00
N ALA A 166 1.62 -12.04 29.31
CA ALA A 166 2.74 -11.20 29.74
C ALA A 166 3.21 -10.24 28.64
N LEU A 167 3.29 -10.71 27.39
CA LEU A 167 3.64 -9.88 26.24
C LEU A 167 2.59 -8.80 25.96
N CYS A 168 1.30 -9.11 26.11
CA CYS A 168 0.21 -8.15 26.06
C CYS A 168 0.42 -7.00 27.05
N VAL A 169 0.68 -7.31 28.34
CA VAL A 169 0.95 -6.29 29.37
C VAL A 169 2.19 -5.48 29.03
N PHE A 170 3.27 -6.15 28.60
CA PHE A 170 4.52 -5.48 28.23
C PHE A 170 4.33 -4.50 27.06
N LEU A 171 3.68 -4.94 25.98
CA LEU A 171 3.41 -4.10 24.82
C LEU A 171 2.47 -2.94 25.18
N SER A 172 1.42 -3.19 25.95
CA SER A 172 0.54 -2.12 26.45
C SER A 172 1.31 -1.08 27.25
N ALA A 173 2.16 -1.52 28.19
CA ALA A 173 2.98 -0.61 28.99
C ALA A 173 3.98 0.17 28.12
N PHE A 174 4.69 -0.51 27.21
CA PHE A 174 5.63 0.11 26.29
C PHE A 174 4.97 1.22 25.45
N PHE A 175 3.82 0.94 24.86
CA PHE A 175 3.12 1.90 23.99
C PHE A 175 2.47 3.04 24.77
N VAL A 176 1.89 2.78 25.94
CA VAL A 176 1.35 3.85 26.80
C VAL A 176 2.49 4.75 27.29
N LEU A 177 3.61 4.20 27.77
CA LEU A 177 4.75 4.99 28.24
C LEU A 177 5.37 5.82 27.10
N THR A 178 5.52 5.24 25.92
CA THR A 178 6.01 5.95 24.74
C THR A 178 5.06 7.08 24.36
N GLY A 179 3.76 6.81 24.28
CA GLY A 179 2.79 7.85 23.92
C GLY A 179 2.63 8.93 25.00
N LEU A 180 2.79 8.60 26.29
CA LEU A 180 2.87 9.57 27.38
C LEU A 180 4.12 10.46 27.24
N ALA A 181 5.27 9.90 26.86
CA ALA A 181 6.47 10.68 26.63
C ALA A 181 6.28 11.65 25.46
N VAL A 182 5.66 11.19 24.37
CA VAL A 182 5.35 12.01 23.19
C VAL A 182 4.46 13.21 23.54
N THR A 183 3.41 13.02 24.35
CA THR A 183 2.49 14.11 24.73
C THR A 183 3.12 15.15 25.64
N ARG A 184 4.25 14.84 26.30
CA ARG A 184 5.00 15.81 27.11
C ARG A 184 5.88 16.75 26.28
N PHE A 185 6.27 16.35 25.07
CA PHE A 185 7.01 17.24 24.19
C PHE A 185 6.12 18.38 23.67
N SER A 186 6.75 19.50 23.32
CA SER A 186 6.08 20.60 22.63
C SER A 186 5.58 20.15 21.26
N PRO A 187 4.49 20.74 20.74
CA PRO A 187 4.10 20.53 19.35
C PRO A 187 5.27 20.80 18.41
N VAL A 188 5.43 19.96 17.40
CA VAL A 188 6.43 20.10 16.36
C VAL A 188 5.89 21.03 15.29
N VAL A 189 6.57 22.14 15.04
CA VAL A 189 6.21 22.99 13.91
C VAL A 189 6.50 22.23 12.62
N ARG A 190 5.49 22.11 11.77
CA ARG A 190 5.59 21.50 10.46
C ARG A 190 5.40 22.58 9.42
N PHE A 191 6.28 22.62 8.42
CA PHE A 191 6.08 23.54 7.32
C PHE A 191 5.38 22.87 6.13
N SER A 192 4.29 23.47 5.64
CA SER A 192 3.46 22.94 4.55
C SER A 192 3.15 24.03 3.53
N THR A 193 3.88 24.02 2.42
CA THR A 193 3.63 24.93 1.29
C THR A 193 2.52 24.40 0.42
N LEU A 194 1.54 25.25 0.13
CA LEU A 194 0.35 24.92 -0.65
C LEU A 194 0.38 25.67 -1.98
N GLU A 195 0.09 24.96 -3.07
CA GLU A 195 0.03 25.56 -4.40
C GLU A 195 -1.43 25.70 -4.82
N PHE A 196 -1.84 26.94 -5.03
CA PHE A 196 -3.19 27.26 -5.46
C PHE A 196 -3.36 27.04 -6.97
N THR A 197 -4.46 26.41 -7.38
CA THR A 197 -4.73 26.08 -8.80
C THR A 197 -4.85 27.32 -9.68
N ILE A 198 -5.33 28.42 -9.11
CA ILE A 198 -5.29 29.76 -9.68
C ILE A 198 -4.42 30.55 -8.71
N GLY A 199 -3.28 31.07 -9.19
CA GLY A 199 -2.26 31.68 -8.35
C GLY A 199 -2.82 32.76 -7.41
N LEU A 200 -2.21 32.88 -6.23
CA LEU A 200 -2.48 34.00 -5.33
C LEU A 200 -2.14 35.32 -6.04
N PRO A 201 -2.88 36.41 -5.78
CA PRO A 201 -2.43 37.73 -6.19
C PRO A 201 -1.01 37.98 -5.67
N PRO A 202 -0.13 38.65 -6.43
CA PRO A 202 1.26 38.89 -6.01
C PRO A 202 1.36 39.58 -4.64
N SER A 203 0.33 40.34 -4.27
CA SER A 203 0.19 41.02 -2.98
C SER A 203 0.02 40.08 -1.77
N PHE A 204 -0.19 38.79 -2.01
CA PHE A 204 -0.30 37.69 -1.03
C PHE A 204 0.77 36.62 -1.24
N ASN A 205 1.84 36.91 -2.00
CA ASN A 205 3.01 36.05 -2.02
C ASN A 205 3.56 35.90 -0.58
N ASP A 206 3.99 34.69 -0.25
CA ASP A 206 4.52 34.31 1.07
C ASP A 206 3.53 34.48 2.24
N PHE A 207 2.22 34.45 1.95
CA PHE A 207 1.19 34.50 2.99
C PHE A 207 1.19 33.23 3.85
N SER A 208 1.53 33.39 5.13
CA SER A 208 1.62 32.31 6.12
C SER A 208 0.41 32.28 7.07
N ILE A 209 -0.11 31.07 7.30
CA ILE A 209 -1.19 30.83 8.27
C ILE A 209 -0.70 29.80 9.28
N ALA A 210 -0.81 30.12 10.57
CA ALA A 210 -0.66 29.12 11.62
C ALA A 210 -2.02 28.44 11.86
N LEU A 211 -2.10 27.15 11.55
CA LEU A 211 -3.31 26.34 11.80
C LEU A 211 -3.22 25.68 13.19
N LEU A 212 -4.13 26.04 14.08
CA LEU A 212 -4.35 25.39 15.37
C LEU A 212 -5.67 24.63 15.32
N THR A 213 -5.72 23.41 15.83
CA THR A 213 -6.95 22.62 15.93
C THR A 213 -6.76 21.53 16.96
N ASP A 214 -7.87 21.04 17.53
CA ASP A 214 -7.86 19.93 18.48
C ASP A 214 -6.94 20.23 19.68
N VAL A 215 -7.15 21.39 20.30
CA VAL A 215 -6.40 21.84 21.48
C VAL A 215 -6.90 21.13 22.73
N HIS A 216 -8.23 20.93 22.82
CA HIS A 216 -8.96 20.27 23.91
C HIS A 216 -8.64 20.81 25.30
N ILE A 217 -8.78 22.12 25.51
CA ILE A 217 -8.64 22.72 26.85
C ILE A 217 -9.67 22.10 27.78
N GLY A 218 -9.20 21.50 28.88
CA GLY A 218 -10.06 20.74 29.77
C GLY A 218 -9.28 19.88 30.76
N PRO A 219 -9.80 18.70 31.17
CA PRO A 219 -9.32 17.95 32.34
C PRO A 219 -7.85 17.53 32.32
N THR A 220 -7.24 17.44 31.13
CA THR A 220 -5.85 17.00 30.94
C THR A 220 -4.97 18.03 30.25
N VAL A 221 -5.54 19.20 29.89
CA VAL A 221 -4.88 20.26 29.12
C VAL A 221 -5.25 21.61 29.71
N GLY A 222 -4.33 22.19 30.46
CA GLY A 222 -4.54 23.47 31.12
C GLY A 222 -3.55 24.55 30.70
N ARG A 223 -3.59 25.64 31.47
CA ARG A 223 -3.02 26.93 31.10
C ARG A 223 -1.55 26.91 30.68
N GLN A 224 -0.72 26.08 31.32
CA GLN A 224 0.72 26.01 31.00
C GLN A 224 0.97 25.43 29.60
N ARG A 225 0.19 24.43 29.19
CA ARG A 225 0.27 23.86 27.83
C ARG A 225 -0.09 24.92 26.81
N ILE A 226 -1.19 25.65 27.05
CA ILE A 226 -1.68 26.71 26.16
C ILE A 226 -0.66 27.83 26.01
N ARG A 227 -0.04 28.30 27.10
CA ARG A 227 1.07 29.29 27.02
C ARG A 227 2.21 28.84 26.13
N ARG A 228 2.58 27.55 26.15
CA ARG A 228 3.65 27.03 25.28
C ARG A 228 3.22 27.01 23.82
N ILE A 229 1.97 26.61 23.54
CA ILE A 229 1.40 26.64 22.19
C ILE A 229 1.43 28.08 21.65
N VAL A 230 0.93 29.04 22.43
CA VAL A 230 0.88 30.46 22.04
C VAL A 230 2.28 31.03 21.83
N SER A 231 3.22 30.77 22.74
CA SER A 231 4.62 31.19 22.59
C SER A 231 5.26 30.63 21.31
N LEU A 232 5.01 29.36 21.02
CA LEU A 232 5.49 28.72 19.80
C LEU A 232 4.85 29.34 18.55
N THR A 233 3.52 29.49 18.52
CA THR A 233 2.81 30.13 17.40
C THR A 233 3.30 31.56 17.15
N ASN A 234 3.47 32.35 18.21
CA ASN A 234 3.96 33.72 18.09
C ASN A 234 5.41 33.79 17.59
N SER A 235 6.25 32.81 17.95
CA SER A 235 7.64 32.74 17.45
C SER A 235 7.74 32.52 15.94
N LEU A 236 6.66 32.05 15.31
CA LEU A 236 6.56 31.80 13.88
C LEU A 236 6.11 33.03 13.09
N GLN A 237 5.66 34.08 13.78
CA GLN A 237 5.21 35.35 13.20
C GLN A 237 4.23 35.19 12.00
N PRO A 238 3.17 34.38 12.12
CA PRO A 238 2.27 34.12 11.00
C PRO A 238 1.47 35.37 10.59
N ASN A 239 1.08 35.47 9.32
CA ASN A 239 0.21 36.55 8.86
C ASN A 239 -1.20 36.43 9.46
N ALA A 240 -1.73 35.21 9.58
CA ALA A 240 -3.01 34.92 10.24
C ALA A 240 -2.93 33.68 11.13
N VAL A 241 -3.75 33.60 12.17
CA VAL A 241 -3.94 32.37 12.96
C VAL A 241 -5.33 31.83 12.66
N ALA A 242 -5.41 30.57 12.23
CA ALA A 242 -6.68 29.88 12.00
C ALA A 242 -6.86 28.80 13.06
N ILE A 243 -7.99 28.81 13.77
CA ILE A 243 -8.37 27.81 14.77
C ILE A 243 -9.54 26.99 14.23
N ALA A 244 -9.26 25.76 13.79
CA ALA A 244 -10.24 24.89 13.12
C ALA A 244 -10.98 23.94 14.08
N GLY A 245 -11.57 24.48 15.15
CA GLY A 245 -12.43 23.74 16.08
C GLY A 245 -11.73 22.88 17.14
N ASP A 246 -12.55 22.29 18.03
CA ASP A 246 -12.14 21.48 19.19
C ASP A 246 -11.09 22.19 20.06
N LEU A 247 -11.40 23.44 20.42
CA LEU A 247 -10.58 24.28 21.27
C LEU A 247 -10.79 23.92 22.75
N VAL A 248 -12.02 23.56 23.14
CA VAL A 248 -12.41 23.33 24.54
C VAL A 248 -13.20 22.02 24.70
N ASP A 249 -12.90 21.30 25.78
CA ASP A 249 -13.54 20.05 26.21
C ASP A 249 -14.40 20.22 27.47
N GLY A 250 -14.55 21.45 27.99
CA GLY A 250 -15.15 21.70 29.30
C GLY A 250 -16.06 22.91 29.38
N PHE A 251 -16.50 23.21 30.61
CA PHE A 251 -17.43 24.30 30.89
C PHE A 251 -16.70 25.63 31.09
N ILE A 252 -17.27 26.72 30.58
CA ILE A 252 -16.68 28.06 30.67
C ILE A 252 -16.33 28.47 32.11
N ASN A 253 -17.20 28.18 33.09
CA ASN A 253 -17.00 28.56 34.49
C ASN A 253 -15.80 27.88 35.17
N ARG A 254 -15.22 26.86 34.53
CA ARG A 254 -14.04 26.12 34.98
C ARG A 254 -12.83 26.44 34.10
N ASP A 255 -13.00 26.31 32.79
CA ASP A 255 -11.88 26.30 31.84
C ASP A 255 -11.55 27.66 31.21
N ALA A 256 -12.36 28.70 31.41
CA ALA A 256 -12.08 30.04 30.86
C ALA A 256 -10.68 30.53 31.25
N ASN A 257 -10.26 30.32 32.50
CA ASN A 257 -8.93 30.68 33.00
C ASN A 257 -7.79 29.95 32.29
N ASN A 258 -8.03 28.70 31.86
CA ASN A 258 -7.06 27.90 31.12
C ASN A 258 -6.90 28.40 29.68
N ALA A 259 -7.98 28.94 29.09
CA ALA A 259 -8.01 29.49 27.73
C ALA A 259 -7.43 30.90 27.61
N LEU A 260 -7.38 31.69 28.70
CA LEU A 260 -6.87 33.08 28.70
C LEU A 260 -5.55 33.32 27.95
N PRO A 261 -4.52 32.45 28.00
CA PRO A 261 -3.29 32.71 27.26
C PRO A 261 -3.47 32.83 25.74
N LEU A 262 -4.56 32.32 25.17
CA LEU A 262 -4.86 32.48 23.75
C LEU A 262 -5.07 33.95 23.34
N ALA A 263 -5.42 34.83 24.28
CA ALA A 263 -5.51 36.26 24.04
C ALA A 263 -4.15 36.89 23.66
N ASP A 264 -3.04 36.21 24.00
CA ASP A 264 -1.69 36.66 23.65
C ASP A 264 -1.26 36.25 22.23
N LEU A 265 -2.12 35.57 21.45
CA LEU A 265 -1.82 35.23 20.05
C LEU A 265 -1.63 36.50 19.22
N ARG A 266 -0.56 36.55 18.43
CA ARG A 266 -0.20 37.69 17.59
C ARG A 266 -0.09 37.28 16.13
N SER A 267 -0.75 38.03 15.28
CA SER A 267 -0.68 37.92 13.82
C SER A 267 -1.04 39.26 13.19
N LYS A 268 -0.72 39.45 11.90
CA LYS A 268 -1.03 40.68 11.17
C LYS A 268 -2.53 40.87 10.96
N TYR A 269 -3.22 39.79 10.60
CA TYR A 269 -4.63 39.81 10.20
C TYR A 269 -5.60 39.37 11.31
N GLY A 270 -5.08 38.87 12.44
CA GLY A 270 -5.88 38.40 13.57
C GLY A 270 -6.00 36.88 13.66
N THR A 271 -6.86 36.46 14.59
CA THR A 271 -7.13 35.06 14.90
C THR A 271 -8.57 34.73 14.53
N PHE A 272 -8.74 33.72 13.68
CA PHE A 272 -10.03 33.29 13.14
C PHE A 272 -10.40 31.93 13.70
N TYR A 273 -11.67 31.74 14.07
CA TYR A 273 -12.13 30.56 14.79
C TYR A 273 -13.41 29.99 14.17
N VAL A 274 -13.50 28.66 14.06
CA VAL A 274 -14.73 27.91 13.78
C VAL A 274 -15.00 26.88 14.86
N THR A 275 -16.27 26.51 15.03
CA THR A 275 -16.68 25.50 16.02
C THR A 275 -16.26 24.09 15.60
N GLY A 276 -15.84 23.28 16.56
CA GLY A 276 -15.75 21.83 16.42
C GLY A 276 -16.91 21.13 17.12
N ASN A 277 -16.87 19.80 17.14
CA ASN A 277 -17.93 19.02 17.79
C ASN A 277 -17.84 19.06 19.31
N HIS A 278 -16.67 19.29 19.88
CA HIS A 278 -16.47 19.28 21.33
C HIS A 278 -17.14 20.46 22.03
N GLU A 279 -17.19 21.63 21.36
CA GLU A 279 -17.94 22.78 21.86
C GLU A 279 -19.44 22.48 22.03
N TYR A 280 -20.01 21.66 21.14
CA TYR A 280 -21.41 21.23 21.21
C TYR A 280 -21.64 20.05 22.16
N TYR A 281 -20.62 19.24 22.43
CA TYR A 281 -20.74 18.10 23.33
C TYR A 281 -20.68 18.52 24.80
N HIS A 282 -19.80 19.43 25.21
CA HIS A 282 -19.49 19.56 26.64
C HIS A 282 -20.22 20.73 27.33
N SER A 283 -20.60 21.77 26.60
CA SER A 283 -21.07 23.03 27.18
C SER A 283 -22.11 23.73 26.32
N ASP A 284 -22.66 24.84 26.83
CA ASP A 284 -23.36 25.80 25.98
C ASP A 284 -22.33 26.47 25.06
N VAL A 285 -22.46 26.20 23.76
CA VAL A 285 -21.55 26.73 22.73
C VAL A 285 -21.56 28.26 22.72
N ASP A 286 -22.71 28.90 22.95
CA ASP A 286 -22.85 30.35 22.81
C ASP A 286 -22.09 31.11 23.91
N GLU A 287 -21.98 30.53 25.11
CA GLU A 287 -21.17 31.10 26.19
C GLU A 287 -19.69 31.15 25.80
N TRP A 288 -19.18 30.07 25.21
CA TRP A 288 -17.80 30.02 24.71
C TRP A 288 -17.57 30.96 23.53
N LEU A 289 -18.49 31.00 22.56
CA LEU A 289 -18.40 31.92 21.43
C LEU A 289 -18.34 33.39 21.88
N LYS A 290 -19.17 33.75 22.87
CA LYS A 290 -19.13 35.07 23.50
C LYS A 290 -17.77 35.33 24.12
N PHE A 291 -17.24 34.38 24.91
CA PHE A 291 -15.94 34.51 25.56
C PHE A 291 -14.77 34.62 24.55
N PHE A 292 -14.76 33.82 23.49
CA PHE A 292 -13.74 33.90 22.44
C PHE A 292 -13.72 35.27 21.77
N THR A 293 -14.90 35.85 21.54
CA THR A 293 -15.03 37.17 20.94
C THR A 293 -14.63 38.28 21.91
N THR A 294 -15.20 38.30 23.13
CA THR A 294 -15.04 39.44 24.06
C THR A 294 -13.72 39.42 24.84
N SER A 295 -13.22 38.23 25.17
CA SER A 295 -12.10 38.07 26.11
C SER A 295 -10.80 37.62 25.43
N LEU A 296 -10.88 36.94 24.28
CA LEU A 296 -9.71 36.45 23.54
C LEU A 296 -9.46 37.18 22.22
N ASN A 297 -10.32 38.16 21.86
CA ASN A 297 -10.23 38.95 20.63
C ASN A 297 -10.15 38.08 19.36
N MET A 298 -10.90 36.97 19.34
CA MET A 298 -11.00 36.08 18.18
C MET A 298 -12.16 36.47 17.28
N THR A 299 -11.93 36.39 15.97
CA THR A 299 -12.99 36.52 14.96
C THR A 299 -13.66 35.17 14.75
N VAL A 300 -14.86 35.03 15.28
CA VAL A 300 -15.67 33.81 15.15
C VAL A 300 -16.37 33.79 13.79
N LEU A 301 -16.05 32.79 12.95
CA LEU A 301 -16.57 32.61 11.60
C LEU A 301 -17.71 31.58 11.58
N ARG A 302 -18.93 32.00 11.91
CA ARG A 302 -20.13 31.15 11.90
C ARG A 302 -20.95 31.35 10.64
N ASN A 303 -20.75 30.46 9.67
CA ASN A 303 -21.33 30.59 8.33
C ASN A 303 -21.14 32.01 7.80
N SER A 304 -19.94 32.54 7.99
CA SER A 304 -19.57 33.92 7.69
C SER A 304 -18.13 33.99 7.20
N ASN A 305 -17.77 35.15 6.64
CA ASN A 305 -16.44 35.41 6.12
C ASN A 305 -15.91 36.78 6.55
N VAL A 306 -14.60 36.93 6.41
CA VAL A 306 -13.88 38.20 6.51
C VAL A 306 -12.94 38.32 5.31
N LYS A 307 -12.87 39.53 4.74
CA LYS A 307 -11.96 39.89 3.66
C LYS A 307 -10.68 40.46 4.25
N LEU A 308 -9.55 39.81 3.97
CA LEU A 308 -8.23 40.25 4.39
C LEU A 308 -7.61 41.03 3.23
N TYR A 309 -7.53 42.35 3.33
CA TYR A 309 -6.99 43.19 2.27
C TYR A 309 -5.45 43.22 2.32
N SER A 310 -4.80 43.26 1.16
CA SER A 310 -3.36 43.51 1.11
C SER A 310 -3.04 44.98 1.41
N ASN A 311 -1.78 45.25 1.75
CA ASN A 311 -1.29 46.62 1.91
C ASN A 311 -0.97 47.28 0.55
N GLN A 312 -0.99 46.51 -0.54
CA GLN A 312 -0.65 46.93 -1.89
C GLN A 312 -1.86 46.72 -2.82
N GLY A 313 -2.77 47.70 -2.87
CA GLY A 313 -3.95 47.69 -3.76
C GLY A 313 -5.24 47.15 -3.14
N ASP A 314 -6.23 46.87 -4.00
CA ASP A 314 -7.58 46.42 -3.62
C ASP A 314 -7.73 44.89 -3.54
N ASP A 315 -6.63 44.15 -3.71
CA ASP A 315 -6.61 42.69 -3.62
C ASP A 315 -6.92 42.22 -2.20
N TYR A 316 -7.74 41.17 -2.08
CA TYR A 316 -8.08 40.56 -0.80
C TYR A 316 -8.14 39.04 -0.86
N LEU A 317 -7.89 38.41 0.29
CA LEU A 317 -8.12 37.00 0.55
C LEU A 317 -9.39 36.82 1.37
N CYS A 318 -10.31 35.96 0.93
CA CYS A 318 -11.52 35.66 1.69
C CYS A 318 -11.24 34.52 2.69
N MET A 319 -11.39 34.80 3.98
CA MET A 319 -11.35 33.77 5.02
C MET A 319 -12.77 33.50 5.49
N ALA A 320 -13.28 32.31 5.17
CA ALA A 320 -14.63 31.88 5.51
C ALA A 320 -14.61 30.75 6.54
N GLY A 321 -15.72 30.56 7.25
CA GLY A 321 -15.89 29.47 8.19
C GLY A 321 -17.34 29.02 8.31
N VAL A 322 -17.55 27.75 8.63
CA VAL A 322 -18.87 27.14 8.82
C VAL A 322 -18.98 26.50 10.20
N ASP A 323 -20.20 26.40 10.71
CA ASP A 323 -20.47 25.60 11.91
C ASP A 323 -20.23 24.09 11.65
N ASP A 324 -19.87 23.35 12.69
CA ASP A 324 -19.66 21.90 12.59
C ASP A 324 -20.95 21.16 12.17
N PHE A 325 -20.85 20.20 11.25
CA PHE A 325 -22.05 19.49 10.76
C PHE A 325 -22.68 18.55 11.79
N ILE A 326 -22.04 18.31 12.94
CA ILE A 326 -22.63 17.55 14.04
C ILE A 326 -23.92 18.19 14.54
N THR A 327 -24.09 19.50 14.37
CA THR A 327 -25.25 20.24 14.85
C THR A 327 -26.56 19.74 14.23
N GLU A 328 -26.52 19.26 12.98
CA GLU A 328 -27.66 18.61 12.31
C GLU A 328 -28.05 17.31 13.02
N LYS A 329 -27.06 16.52 13.44
CA LYS A 329 -27.27 15.29 14.19
C LYS A 329 -27.77 15.57 15.60
N LEU A 330 -27.32 16.67 16.22
CA LEU A 330 -27.71 17.09 17.56
C LEU A 330 -29.02 17.90 17.61
N ARG A 331 -29.56 18.32 16.46
CA ARG A 331 -30.77 19.14 16.33
C ARG A 331 -30.69 20.43 17.16
N ILE A 332 -29.54 21.11 17.08
CA ILE A 332 -29.34 22.39 17.76
C ILE A 332 -29.98 23.49 16.92
N ILE A 333 -30.82 24.31 17.57
CA ILE A 333 -31.53 25.42 16.93
C ILE A 333 -30.49 26.52 16.61
N ASP A 334 -30.58 27.16 15.45
CA ASP A 334 -29.70 28.26 15.00
C ASP A 334 -28.21 27.89 14.76
N HIS A 335 -27.86 26.60 14.81
CA HIS A 335 -26.53 26.10 14.47
C HIS A 335 -26.64 25.02 13.39
N HIS A 336 -26.16 25.29 12.19
CA HIS A 336 -26.09 24.33 11.07
C HIS A 336 -24.98 24.73 10.11
N MET A 337 -24.42 23.76 9.40
CA MET A 337 -23.41 24.02 8.38
C MET A 337 -24.05 24.67 7.15
N ASP A 338 -23.70 25.93 6.86
CA ASP A 338 -24.20 26.67 5.70
C ASP A 338 -23.05 27.35 4.95
N ALA A 339 -22.49 26.63 3.97
CA ALA A 339 -21.37 27.11 3.17
C ALA A 339 -21.76 28.23 2.19
N ALA A 340 -22.98 28.21 1.65
CA ALA A 340 -23.45 29.24 0.72
C ALA A 340 -23.50 30.60 1.43
N LYS A 341 -24.04 30.62 2.66
CA LYS A 341 -24.01 31.82 3.50
C LYS A 341 -22.58 32.22 3.90
N ALA A 342 -21.72 31.25 4.21
CA ALA A 342 -20.33 31.52 4.56
C ALA A 342 -19.55 32.20 3.43
N LEU A 343 -19.84 31.86 2.18
CA LEU A 343 -19.15 32.38 1.01
C LEU A 343 -19.83 33.62 0.40
N GLN A 344 -20.99 34.03 0.93
CA GLN A 344 -21.71 35.19 0.44
C GLN A 344 -20.84 36.46 0.51
N GLY A 345 -20.63 37.10 -0.65
CA GLY A 345 -19.82 38.30 -0.76
C GLY A 345 -18.32 38.06 -0.97
N CYS A 346 -17.82 36.81 -0.92
CA CYS A 346 -16.50 36.47 -1.45
C CYS A 346 -16.55 36.53 -2.99
N GLY A 347 -15.61 37.24 -3.61
CA GLY A 347 -15.54 37.36 -5.06
C GLY A 347 -15.09 36.06 -5.71
N ILE A 348 -15.68 35.71 -6.86
CA ILE A 348 -15.38 34.46 -7.58
C ILE A 348 -13.90 34.33 -8.00
N ASN A 349 -13.20 35.46 -8.15
CA ASN A 349 -11.78 35.52 -8.50
C ASN A 349 -10.85 35.70 -7.31
N ALA A 350 -11.38 35.97 -6.11
CA ALA A 350 -10.56 36.17 -4.92
C ALA A 350 -10.16 34.81 -4.31
N PRO A 351 -8.91 34.64 -3.85
CA PRO A 351 -8.50 33.41 -3.18
C PRO A 351 -9.30 33.21 -1.90
N THR A 352 -9.84 32.00 -1.72
CA THR A 352 -10.76 31.71 -0.61
C THR A 352 -10.30 30.51 0.21
N ILE A 353 -10.11 30.75 1.52
CA ILE A 353 -9.76 29.74 2.51
C ILE A 353 -10.96 29.50 3.41
N LEU A 354 -11.40 28.25 3.49
CA LEU A 354 -12.53 27.83 4.30
C LEU A 354 -12.05 27.02 5.52
N LEU A 355 -12.42 27.46 6.72
CA LEU A 355 -12.19 26.73 7.96
C LEU A 355 -13.36 25.78 8.22
N VAL A 356 -13.06 24.50 8.41
CA VAL A 356 -14.04 23.45 8.71
C VAL A 356 -13.41 22.52 9.75
N HIS A 357 -14.07 22.25 10.88
CA HIS A 357 -13.46 21.35 11.86
C HIS A 357 -13.37 19.90 11.34
N GLN A 358 -14.49 19.31 10.91
CA GLN A 358 -14.51 17.93 10.41
C GLN A 358 -14.31 17.81 8.90
N PRO A 359 -13.28 17.07 8.44
CA PRO A 359 -12.99 16.95 7.01
C PRO A 359 -14.06 16.21 6.20
N ASN A 360 -14.90 15.39 6.85
CA ASN A 360 -16.01 14.69 6.18
C ASN A 360 -17.11 15.64 5.69
N GLY A 361 -17.14 16.90 6.18
CA GLY A 361 -18.03 17.93 5.67
C GLY A 361 -17.67 18.44 4.27
N ALA A 362 -16.44 18.23 3.80
CA ALA A 362 -15.94 18.82 2.56
C ALA A 362 -16.77 18.43 1.31
N ASP A 363 -17.09 17.14 1.16
CA ASP A 363 -17.89 16.67 0.02
C ASP A 363 -19.31 17.27 0.04
N LYS A 364 -19.86 17.55 1.22
CA LYS A 364 -21.17 18.19 1.39
C LYS A 364 -21.10 19.66 0.99
N ILE A 365 -20.07 20.37 1.46
CA ILE A 365 -19.81 21.78 1.16
C ILE A 365 -19.68 22.00 -0.35
N ILE A 366 -18.86 21.19 -1.03
CA ILE A 366 -18.64 21.32 -2.48
C ILE A 366 -19.93 21.08 -3.27
N ARG A 367 -20.88 20.27 -2.76
CA ARG A 367 -22.17 20.03 -3.42
C ARG A 367 -23.23 21.08 -3.13
N SER A 368 -23.04 21.89 -2.08
CA SER A 368 -24.02 22.91 -1.67
C SER A 368 -23.73 24.30 -2.23
N ILE A 369 -22.64 24.45 -2.97
CA ILE A 369 -22.21 25.71 -3.59
C ILE A 369 -22.34 25.57 -5.12
N ASP A 370 -22.68 26.66 -5.80
CA ASP A 370 -22.94 26.64 -7.24
C ASP A 370 -21.75 27.21 -8.02
N ASN A 371 -21.42 28.48 -7.76
CA ASN A 371 -20.40 29.24 -8.49
C ASN A 371 -19.30 29.78 -7.57
N GLU A 372 -19.41 29.58 -6.27
CA GLU A 372 -18.43 30.03 -5.29
C GLU A 372 -17.13 29.21 -5.40
N ARG A 373 -16.00 29.91 -5.31
CA ARG A 373 -14.68 29.30 -5.35
C ARG A 373 -14.17 29.04 -3.94
N ILE A 374 -13.75 27.80 -3.67
CA ILE A 374 -12.97 27.44 -2.49
C ILE A 374 -11.65 26.88 -2.96
N ASP A 375 -10.55 27.51 -2.56
CA ASP A 375 -9.22 27.08 -2.93
C ASP A 375 -8.65 26.06 -1.94
N LEU A 376 -8.84 26.34 -0.64
CA LEU A 376 -8.27 25.55 0.44
C LEU A 376 -9.25 25.40 1.60
N ILE A 377 -9.46 24.17 2.04
CA ILE A 377 -10.15 23.83 3.27
C ILE A 377 -9.10 23.47 4.33
N LEU A 378 -9.15 24.13 5.49
CA LEU A 378 -8.31 23.79 6.64
C LEU A 378 -9.17 23.07 7.68
N ALA A 379 -8.75 21.85 8.06
CA ALA A 379 -9.51 20.99 8.96
C ALA A 379 -8.68 20.23 9.99
N GLY A 380 -9.35 19.69 11.01
CA GLY A 380 -8.80 18.93 12.12
C GLY A 380 -9.56 17.63 12.39
N HIS A 381 -9.99 17.41 13.63
CA HIS A 381 -10.88 16.33 14.12
C HIS A 381 -10.29 14.92 14.19
N THR A 382 -9.46 14.57 13.22
CA THR A 382 -8.99 13.19 13.03
C THR A 382 -7.90 12.79 14.03
N HIS A 383 -7.23 13.77 14.64
CA HIS A 383 -6.00 13.64 15.43
C HIS A 383 -4.88 12.84 14.73
N GLY A 384 -4.96 12.67 13.41
CA GLY A 384 -4.11 11.76 12.65
C GLY A 384 -4.16 10.31 13.15
N GLY A 385 -5.27 9.90 13.79
CA GLY A 385 -5.41 8.58 14.42
C GLY A 385 -4.53 8.39 15.66
N GLN A 386 -4.73 9.25 16.67
CA GLN A 386 -4.01 9.27 17.95
C GLN A 386 -3.68 7.88 18.52
N PHE A 387 -4.64 6.96 18.46
CA PHE A 387 -4.45 5.55 18.80
C PHE A 387 -4.26 4.72 17.53
N TYR A 388 -3.03 4.26 17.28
CA TYR A 388 -2.71 3.42 16.13
C TYR A 388 -3.56 2.14 16.06
N ILE A 389 -4.01 1.62 17.20
CA ILE A 389 -4.89 0.44 17.28
C ILE A 389 -6.25 0.70 16.61
N PHE A 390 -6.74 1.95 16.69
CA PHE A 390 -7.99 2.37 16.06
C PHE A 390 -7.79 2.98 14.68
N TRP A 391 -6.54 3.10 14.20
CA TRP A 391 -6.22 3.70 12.92
C TRP A 391 -6.95 3.05 11.73
N PRO A 392 -7.09 1.70 11.63
CA PRO A 392 -7.88 1.09 10.56
C PRO A 392 -9.35 1.55 10.58
N PHE A 393 -9.95 1.68 11.76
CA PHE A 393 -11.32 2.17 11.90
C PHE A 393 -11.45 3.66 11.57
N ALA A 394 -10.48 4.47 12.00
CA ALA A 394 -10.41 5.89 11.66
C ALA A 394 -10.27 6.10 10.14
N TYR A 395 -9.47 5.28 9.46
CA TYR A 395 -9.32 5.30 8.01
C TYR A 395 -10.62 4.89 7.29
N LEU A 396 -11.36 3.92 7.82
CA LEU A 396 -12.63 3.49 7.23
C LEU A 396 -13.77 4.51 7.44
N LYS A 397 -13.73 5.28 8.53
CA LYS A 397 -14.77 6.25 8.88
C LYS A 397 -14.56 7.62 8.22
N ASN A 398 -13.32 8.01 7.95
CA ASN A 398 -12.98 9.36 7.48
C ASN A 398 -12.49 9.34 6.03
N ALA A 399 -13.03 10.24 5.20
CA ALA A 399 -12.61 10.38 3.81
C ALA A 399 -11.18 10.94 3.69
N TYR A 400 -10.80 11.81 4.62
CA TYR A 400 -9.49 12.45 4.71
C TYR A 400 -8.97 12.29 6.14
N LEU A 401 -7.77 11.73 6.32
CA LEU A 401 -7.27 11.35 7.64
C LEU A 401 -6.16 12.26 8.16
N TYR A 402 -5.19 12.64 7.32
CA TYR A 402 -4.09 13.53 7.72
C TYR A 402 -3.27 13.96 6.50
N GLY A 403 -2.95 15.25 6.41
CA GLY A 403 -2.16 15.84 5.33
C GLY A 403 -3.02 16.54 4.26
N LEU A 404 -2.39 16.85 3.13
CA LEU A 404 -3.02 17.54 2.01
C LEU A 404 -3.68 16.56 1.05
N TYR A 405 -4.94 16.81 0.70
CA TYR A 405 -5.70 16.08 -0.29
C TYR A 405 -6.37 17.04 -1.27
N LYS A 406 -6.88 16.48 -2.37
CA LYS A 406 -7.76 17.18 -3.31
C LYS A 406 -9.18 16.63 -3.15
N VAL A 407 -10.17 17.51 -3.01
CA VAL A 407 -11.56 17.08 -2.84
C VAL A 407 -12.08 16.52 -4.15
N LYS A 408 -12.66 15.31 -4.11
CA LYS A 408 -13.06 14.58 -5.33
C LYS A 408 -14.05 15.40 -6.17
N GLY A 409 -13.75 15.56 -7.46
CA GLY A 409 -14.63 16.28 -8.39
C GLY A 409 -14.51 17.80 -8.32
N SER A 410 -13.50 18.35 -7.63
CA SER A 410 -13.27 19.80 -7.55
C SER A 410 -11.78 20.15 -7.67
N SER A 411 -11.48 21.44 -7.91
CA SER A 411 -10.13 22.01 -7.82
C SER A 411 -9.68 22.30 -6.38
N THR A 412 -10.59 22.20 -5.41
CA THR A 412 -10.36 22.53 -4.00
C THR A 412 -9.41 21.55 -3.33
N GLN A 413 -8.47 22.11 -2.56
CA GLN A 413 -7.57 21.36 -1.69
C GLN A 413 -8.14 21.29 -0.27
N ILE A 414 -7.81 20.23 0.46
CA ILE A 414 -8.11 20.11 1.89
C ILE A 414 -6.86 19.68 2.65
N TYR A 415 -6.49 20.46 3.66
CA TYR A 415 -5.42 20.11 4.61
C TYR A 415 -6.04 19.65 5.93
N VAL A 416 -5.74 18.42 6.32
CA VAL A 416 -6.19 17.83 7.60
C VAL A 416 -5.02 17.78 8.57
N SER A 417 -5.07 18.62 9.59
CA SER A 417 -4.11 18.63 10.70
C SER A 417 -4.38 17.48 11.67
N PRO A 418 -3.35 16.85 12.26
CA PRO A 418 -3.48 15.83 13.29
C PRO A 418 -3.70 16.44 14.69
N GLY A 419 -3.97 17.74 14.77
CA GLY A 419 -4.18 18.45 16.03
C GLY A 419 -2.88 18.92 16.69
N VAL A 420 -2.96 20.05 17.38
CA VAL A 420 -1.86 20.56 18.22
C VAL A 420 -1.76 19.77 19.53
N ASN A 421 -2.78 18.98 19.88
CA ASN A 421 -2.80 18.17 21.08
C ASN A 421 -3.41 16.78 20.87
N TYR A 422 -3.96 16.20 21.94
CA TYR A 422 -4.61 14.90 21.99
C TYR A 422 -6.00 15.06 22.61
N TRP A 423 -6.91 14.14 22.29
CA TRP A 423 -8.23 14.05 22.90
C TRP A 423 -8.32 12.91 23.91
N GLY A 424 -8.96 13.15 25.06
CA GLY A 424 -9.16 12.16 26.11
C GLY A 424 -7.84 11.69 26.72
N PRO A 425 -7.40 10.41 26.54
CA PRO A 425 -6.19 9.94 27.17
C PRO A 425 -4.90 10.58 26.62
N PRO A 426 -3.92 10.93 27.50
CA PRO A 426 -2.68 11.63 27.14
C PRO A 426 -1.64 10.74 26.44
N VAL A 427 -2.04 9.98 25.42
CA VAL A 427 -1.20 9.04 24.67
C VAL A 427 -1.34 9.33 23.18
N LYS A 428 -0.24 9.71 22.51
CA LYS A 428 -0.16 9.94 21.05
C LYS A 428 1.13 9.33 20.52
N MET A 429 1.08 8.57 19.42
CA MET A 429 2.18 7.65 19.07
C MET A 429 2.84 7.83 17.71
N ILE A 430 2.08 8.21 16.66
CA ILE A 430 2.58 8.16 15.27
C ILE A 430 2.75 9.55 14.68
N ASN A 431 1.70 10.37 14.79
CA ASN A 431 1.74 11.75 14.31
C ASN A 431 2.01 12.65 15.51
N LEU A 432 3.11 13.39 15.46
CA LEU A 432 3.42 14.39 16.49
C LEU A 432 2.33 15.47 16.45
N CYS A 433 2.07 16.09 17.60
CA CYS A 433 1.33 17.35 17.62
C CYS A 433 2.02 18.32 16.68
N GLU A 434 1.29 18.95 15.75
CA GLU A 434 1.91 19.88 14.80
C GLU A 434 1.24 21.24 14.77
N ILE A 435 2.05 22.27 14.53
CA ILE A 435 1.58 23.58 14.08
C ILE A 435 2.07 23.70 12.63
N PRO A 436 1.18 23.57 11.64
CA PRO A 436 1.49 23.89 10.26
C PRO A 436 1.83 25.38 10.17
N VAL A 437 2.98 25.73 9.59
CA VAL A 437 3.37 27.09 9.18
C VAL A 437 3.84 27.00 7.73
N ASP A 438 3.83 28.05 6.93
CA ASP A 438 4.50 27.97 5.62
C ASP A 438 5.98 28.38 5.76
N GLU A 439 6.84 27.77 4.96
CA GLU A 439 8.32 27.91 4.88
C GLU A 439 9.20 26.96 5.73
N GLY A 440 9.63 25.86 5.11
CA GLY A 440 10.72 25.05 5.62
C GLY A 440 11.43 24.26 4.52
N VAL A 441 12.71 24.59 4.30
CA VAL A 441 13.58 24.10 3.23
C VAL A 441 13.62 22.57 3.14
N GLY A 442 13.54 22.03 1.92
CA GLY A 442 13.39 20.59 1.63
C GLY A 442 14.41 19.65 2.32
N TYR A 443 15.62 20.12 2.63
CA TYR A 443 16.66 19.28 3.25
C TYR A 443 16.37 18.92 4.72
N VAL A 444 15.70 19.79 5.50
CA VAL A 444 15.33 19.48 6.90
C VAL A 444 14.25 18.40 6.95
N LYS A 445 13.31 18.46 6.00
CA LYS A 445 12.27 17.44 5.80
C LYS A 445 12.88 16.11 5.36
N GLY A 446 13.83 16.14 4.41
CA GLY A 446 14.58 14.96 3.96
C GLY A 446 15.31 14.25 5.11
N ASN A 447 16.07 15.00 5.92
CA ASN A 447 16.82 14.45 7.06
C ASN A 447 15.91 13.80 8.11
N ARG A 448 14.77 14.42 8.46
CA ARG A 448 13.81 13.86 9.42
C ARG A 448 13.13 12.60 8.87
N SER A 449 12.67 12.62 7.62
CA SER A 449 12.05 11.47 6.97
C SER A 449 13.01 10.28 6.90
N ARG A 450 14.29 10.52 6.58
CA ARG A 450 15.32 9.49 6.60
C ARG A 450 15.55 8.92 7.99
N MET A 451 15.69 9.76 9.02
CA MET A 451 15.88 9.27 10.40
C MET A 451 14.73 8.35 10.82
N MET A 452 13.49 8.72 10.51
CA MET A 452 12.33 7.88 10.78
C MET A 452 12.32 6.59 9.94
N ALA A 453 12.74 6.66 8.68
CA ALA A 453 12.87 5.47 7.83
C ALA A 453 13.92 4.49 8.37
N VAL A 454 15.08 4.99 8.81
CA VAL A 454 16.13 4.16 9.41
C VAL A 454 15.67 3.54 10.72
N VAL A 455 14.99 4.28 11.60
CA VAL A 455 14.42 3.70 12.84
C VAL A 455 13.40 2.59 12.52
N LYS A 456 12.51 2.80 11.54
CA LYS A 456 11.55 1.77 11.11
C LYS A 456 12.26 0.54 10.53
N PHE A 457 13.28 0.75 9.72
CA PHE A 457 14.10 -0.32 9.16
C PHE A 457 14.79 -1.11 10.27
N GLU A 458 15.42 -0.44 11.24
CA GLU A 458 16.13 -1.08 12.36
C GLU A 458 15.21 -1.89 13.28
N LEU A 459 14.00 -1.40 13.56
CA LEU A 459 13.01 -2.18 14.31
C LEU A 459 12.61 -3.46 13.56
N THR A 460 12.43 -3.35 12.24
CA THR A 460 12.05 -4.48 11.39
C THR A 460 13.20 -5.50 11.27
N SER A 461 14.42 -5.02 10.99
CA SER A 461 15.63 -5.84 10.89
C SER A 461 15.95 -6.55 12.21
N SER A 462 15.68 -5.91 13.35
CA SER A 462 15.83 -6.50 14.68
C SER A 462 14.93 -7.72 14.87
N LEU A 463 13.66 -7.63 14.46
CA LEU A 463 12.73 -8.78 14.52
C LEU A 463 13.18 -9.92 13.60
N LEU A 464 13.63 -9.61 12.38
CA LEU A 464 14.18 -10.61 11.46
C LEU A 464 15.47 -11.23 12.01
N SER A 465 16.30 -10.47 12.71
CA SER A 465 17.55 -10.95 13.32
C SER A 465 17.25 -11.92 14.48
N ILE A 466 16.26 -11.60 15.32
CA ILE A 466 15.80 -12.50 16.38
C ILE A 466 15.27 -13.81 15.76
N PHE A 467 14.43 -13.72 14.73
CA PHE A 467 13.96 -14.90 13.99
C PHE A 467 15.12 -15.72 13.43
N THR A 468 16.07 -15.06 12.77
CA THR A 468 17.24 -15.69 12.14
C THR A 468 18.10 -16.39 13.18
N TYR A 469 18.37 -15.75 14.32
CA TYR A 469 19.10 -16.36 15.42
C TYR A 469 18.48 -17.68 15.83
N PHE A 470 17.17 -17.70 16.13
CA PHE A 470 16.49 -18.93 16.53
C PHE A 470 16.51 -19.99 15.43
N ARG A 471 16.37 -19.59 14.16
CA ARG A 471 16.44 -20.53 13.03
C ARG A 471 17.83 -21.12 12.85
N LEU A 472 18.89 -20.32 12.89
CA LEU A 472 20.26 -20.82 12.80
C LEU A 472 20.60 -21.77 13.95
N MET A 473 20.11 -21.49 15.16
CA MET A 473 20.31 -22.35 16.32
C MET A 473 19.63 -23.73 16.21
N THR A 474 18.64 -23.91 15.31
CA THR A 474 18.05 -25.24 15.06
C THR A 474 19.03 -26.25 14.47
N PHE A 475 20.11 -25.79 13.82
CA PHE A 475 21.21 -26.66 13.38
C PHE A 475 21.90 -27.35 14.56
N MET A 476 21.95 -26.67 15.71
CA MET A 476 22.57 -27.16 16.94
C MET A 476 21.61 -27.93 17.84
N ASP A 477 20.35 -28.13 17.42
CA ASP A 477 19.41 -28.98 18.16
C ASP A 477 19.66 -30.47 17.86
N VAL A 478 19.21 -31.37 18.73
CA VAL A 478 19.34 -32.83 18.53
C VAL A 478 18.17 -33.32 17.65
N PRO A 479 18.41 -34.17 16.63
CA PRO A 479 17.34 -34.66 15.74
C PRO A 479 16.17 -35.26 16.51
N ASP A 480 14.95 -35.05 16.02
CA ASP A 480 13.75 -35.44 16.76
C ASP A 480 13.53 -36.96 16.84
N ASP A 481 14.13 -37.68 15.90
CA ASP A 481 14.21 -39.11 15.69
C ASP A 481 15.06 -39.89 16.71
N ILE A 482 15.78 -39.19 17.60
CA ILE A 482 16.58 -39.81 18.66
C ILE A 482 15.74 -40.00 19.95
N PRO A 483 15.72 -41.21 20.56
CA PRO A 483 14.99 -41.48 21.80
C PRO A 483 15.36 -40.53 22.94
N THR A 484 14.37 -40.13 23.77
CA THR A 484 14.50 -39.13 24.85
C THR A 484 15.65 -39.39 25.83
N ARG A 485 16.02 -40.67 26.03
CA ARG A 485 17.14 -41.08 26.90
C ARG A 485 18.51 -40.82 26.27
N GLN A 486 18.65 -41.05 24.96
CA GLN A 486 19.85 -40.70 24.18
C GLN A 486 19.95 -39.19 23.96
N LYS A 487 18.82 -38.47 23.78
CA LYS A 487 18.79 -36.99 23.77
C LYS A 487 19.39 -36.40 25.06
N ARG A 488 19.10 -36.97 26.23
CA ARG A 488 19.71 -36.51 27.52
C ARG A 488 21.19 -36.86 27.64
N LEU A 489 21.63 -38.00 27.12
CA LEU A 489 23.03 -38.43 27.15
C LEU A 489 23.89 -37.63 26.15
N GLN A 490 23.40 -37.38 24.93
CA GLN A 490 24.07 -36.55 23.93
C GLN A 490 23.99 -35.05 24.24
N ALA A 491 22.91 -34.57 24.88
CA ALA A 491 22.84 -33.20 25.37
C ALA A 491 23.87 -32.92 26.48
N ASN A 492 24.36 -33.95 27.18
CA ASN A 492 25.43 -33.86 28.17
C ASN A 492 26.83 -34.12 27.58
N SER A 493 26.96 -34.70 26.37
CA SER A 493 28.26 -35.10 25.80
C SER A 493 28.65 -34.41 24.48
N SER A 494 27.83 -33.49 23.95
CA SER A 494 28.16 -32.74 22.73
C SER A 494 28.46 -31.27 23.01
N ASN A 495 29.76 -30.97 23.12
CA ASN A 495 30.41 -29.66 23.08
C ASN A 495 29.53 -28.43 23.45
N HIS A 496 29.13 -28.31 24.72
CA HIS A 496 28.49 -27.10 25.23
C HIS A 496 29.28 -25.83 24.88
N VAL A 497 30.61 -25.89 24.95
CA VAL A 497 31.52 -24.81 24.57
C VAL A 497 31.34 -24.40 23.11
N LEU A 498 31.29 -25.35 22.17
CA LEU A 498 31.06 -25.06 20.75
C LEU A 498 29.69 -24.39 20.54
N ARG A 499 28.66 -24.84 21.26
CA ARG A 499 27.31 -24.25 21.20
C ARG A 499 27.29 -22.80 21.68
N TYR A 500 28.02 -22.48 22.75
CA TYR A 500 28.19 -21.11 23.22
C TYR A 500 29.00 -20.25 22.25
N VAL A 501 30.10 -20.77 21.70
CA VAL A 501 30.95 -20.05 20.74
C VAL A 501 30.17 -19.72 19.46
N VAL A 502 29.42 -20.70 18.91
CA VAL A 502 28.57 -20.48 17.73
C VAL A 502 27.44 -19.49 18.03
N ALA A 503 26.77 -19.61 19.16
CA ALA A 503 25.72 -18.67 19.56
C ALA A 503 26.26 -17.24 19.71
N ALA A 504 27.40 -17.07 20.38
CA ALA A 504 28.07 -15.78 20.53
C ALA A 504 28.49 -15.21 19.17
N GLY A 505 29.08 -16.02 18.28
CA GLY A 505 29.45 -15.62 16.93
C GLY A 505 28.26 -15.13 16.10
N ILE A 506 27.12 -15.83 16.15
CA ILE A 506 25.90 -15.40 15.45
C ILE A 506 25.39 -14.09 16.03
N ILE A 507 25.34 -13.94 17.36
CA ILE A 507 24.89 -12.70 18.00
C ILE A 507 25.78 -11.52 17.60
N ILE A 508 27.11 -11.71 17.64
CA ILE A 508 28.07 -10.66 17.23
C ILE A 508 27.85 -10.27 15.78
N TRP A 509 27.70 -11.23 14.87
CA TRP A 509 27.42 -10.94 13.46
C TRP A 509 26.10 -10.18 13.25
N LEU A 510 25.01 -10.60 13.91
CA LEU A 510 23.71 -9.94 13.82
C LEU A 510 23.78 -8.50 14.37
N LEU A 511 24.50 -8.29 15.47
CA LEU A 511 24.72 -6.94 16.03
C LEU A 511 25.56 -6.08 15.08
N LEU A 512 26.65 -6.62 14.52
CA LEU A 512 27.48 -5.90 13.56
C LEU A 512 26.67 -5.47 12.32
N ALA A 513 25.78 -6.33 11.82
CA ALA A 513 24.89 -6.00 10.70
C ALA A 513 23.93 -4.85 11.05
N GLN A 514 23.36 -4.83 12.27
CA GLN A 514 22.46 -3.76 12.74
C GLN A 514 23.18 -2.44 13.03
N MET A 515 24.49 -2.48 13.31
CA MET A 515 25.27 -1.25 13.55
C MET A 515 25.54 -0.45 12.27
N ALA A 516 25.37 -1.04 11.07
CA ALA A 516 25.72 -0.42 9.81
C ALA A 516 25.07 0.96 9.56
N TYR A 517 23.76 1.09 9.78
CA TYR A 517 23.07 2.38 9.57
C TYR A 517 23.30 3.38 10.72
N PRO A 518 23.22 3.00 12.01
CA PRO A 518 23.55 3.90 13.12
C PRO A 518 24.96 4.49 13.05
N LEU A 519 25.94 3.75 12.51
CA LEU A 519 27.31 4.21 12.38
C LEU A 519 27.49 5.37 11.38
N TYR A 520 26.49 5.69 10.54
CA TYR A 520 26.51 6.93 9.73
C TYR A 520 26.49 8.20 10.59
N TRP A 521 26.05 8.11 11.85
CA TRP A 521 26.02 9.22 12.81
C TRP A 521 27.04 9.06 13.95
N ALA A 522 27.86 8.01 13.92
CA ALA A 522 28.91 7.81 14.91
C ALA A 522 30.12 8.71 14.63
N GLY A 523 30.86 9.07 15.68
CA GLY A 523 32.09 9.84 15.53
C GLY A 523 33.15 9.10 14.69
N ARG A 524 33.98 9.86 13.96
CA ARG A 524 35.00 9.36 13.01
C ARG A 524 35.87 8.19 13.52
N PRO A 525 36.36 8.15 14.77
CA PRO A 525 37.21 7.05 15.23
C PRO A 525 36.48 5.69 15.24
N VAL A 526 35.21 5.69 15.67
CA VAL A 526 34.37 4.49 15.74
C VAL A 526 33.92 4.09 14.33
N GLN A 527 33.56 5.08 13.53
CA GLN A 527 33.15 4.89 12.15
C GLN A 527 34.27 4.24 11.32
N ASN A 528 35.50 4.75 11.37
CA ASN A 528 36.61 4.22 10.56
C ASN A 528 36.93 2.74 10.81
N VAL A 529 36.71 2.25 12.04
CA VAL A 529 37.02 0.86 12.42
C VAL A 529 35.86 -0.09 12.13
N LEU A 530 34.64 0.29 12.54
CA LEU A 530 33.50 -0.63 12.54
C LEU A 530 32.66 -0.56 11.27
N PHE A 531 32.68 0.57 10.55
CA PHE A 531 31.73 0.81 9.47
C PHE A 531 31.89 -0.19 8.31
N GLY A 532 33.12 -0.44 7.85
CA GLY A 532 33.37 -1.41 6.78
C GLY A 532 32.97 -2.84 7.17
N VAL A 533 33.34 -3.27 8.39
CA VAL A 533 32.99 -4.61 8.91
C VAL A 533 31.48 -4.76 9.05
N SER A 534 30.80 -3.74 9.58
CA SER A 534 29.34 -3.71 9.70
C SER A 534 28.63 -3.75 8.35
N LEU A 535 29.12 -3.05 7.33
CA LEU A 535 28.55 -3.11 5.98
C LEU A 535 28.69 -4.48 5.32
N VAL A 536 29.85 -5.12 5.46
CA VAL A 536 30.05 -6.49 4.97
C VAL A 536 29.14 -7.47 5.74
N ALA A 537 29.04 -7.33 7.07
CA ALA A 537 28.15 -8.13 7.89
C ALA A 537 26.68 -7.97 7.47
N LEU A 538 26.24 -6.73 7.19
CA LEU A 538 24.91 -6.41 6.68
C LEU A 538 24.64 -7.03 5.31
N GLY A 539 25.61 -7.01 4.41
CA GLY A 539 25.48 -7.66 3.10
C GLY A 539 25.27 -9.18 3.21
N VAL A 540 26.06 -9.85 4.07
CA VAL A 540 25.87 -11.29 4.35
C VAL A 540 24.52 -11.56 5.01
N TRP A 541 24.12 -10.67 5.93
CA TRP A 541 22.82 -10.72 6.59
C TRP A 541 21.67 -10.67 5.58
N ASN A 542 21.70 -9.75 4.61
CA ASN A 542 20.66 -9.61 3.60
C ASN A 542 20.38 -10.92 2.85
N TYR A 543 21.43 -11.61 2.39
CA TYR A 543 21.26 -12.86 1.64
C TYR A 543 20.83 -14.02 2.52
N VAL A 544 21.51 -14.25 3.65
CA VAL A 544 21.22 -15.39 4.54
C VAL A 544 19.82 -15.27 5.12
N VAL A 545 19.45 -14.09 5.64
CA VAL A 545 18.16 -13.85 6.28
C VAL A 545 17.02 -13.95 5.26
N ALA A 546 17.15 -13.32 4.09
CA ALA A 546 16.08 -13.33 3.11
C ALA A 546 15.82 -14.72 2.52
N ILE A 547 16.87 -15.50 2.22
CA ILE A 547 16.71 -16.88 1.76
C ILE A 547 16.06 -17.74 2.86
N LEU A 548 16.55 -17.61 4.09
CA LEU A 548 16.02 -18.37 5.23
C LEU A 548 14.56 -18.05 5.55
N PHE A 549 14.20 -16.76 5.51
CA PHE A 549 12.83 -16.30 5.70
C PHE A 549 11.93 -16.71 4.54
N GLY A 550 12.40 -16.59 3.29
CA GLY A 550 11.69 -17.06 2.11
C GLY A 550 11.36 -18.56 2.16
N LEU A 551 12.34 -19.40 2.53
CA LEU A 551 12.13 -20.83 2.73
C LEU A 551 11.14 -21.13 3.86
N PHE A 552 11.16 -20.35 4.94
CA PHE A 552 10.15 -20.44 6.01
C PHE A 552 8.75 -20.12 5.49
N CYS A 553 8.57 -19.03 4.73
CA CYS A 553 7.29 -18.68 4.12
C CYS A 553 6.79 -19.79 3.17
N ILE A 554 7.69 -20.37 2.37
CA ILE A 554 7.36 -21.50 1.49
C ILE A 554 6.91 -22.72 2.32
N SER A 555 7.61 -23.05 3.41
CA SER A 555 7.19 -24.14 4.30
C SER A 555 5.82 -23.89 4.92
N VAL A 556 5.52 -22.65 5.33
CA VAL A 556 4.17 -22.29 5.83
C VAL A 556 3.12 -22.47 4.72
N ALA A 557 3.40 -22.02 3.50
CA ALA A 557 2.49 -22.18 2.36
C ALA A 557 2.26 -23.66 2.01
N ILE A 558 3.31 -24.48 1.97
CA ILE A 558 3.22 -25.93 1.76
C ILE A 558 2.35 -26.58 2.83
N ASN A 559 2.54 -26.19 4.10
CA ASN A 559 1.75 -26.69 5.22
C ASN A 559 0.26 -26.28 5.14
N LEU A 560 -0.04 -25.13 4.53
CA LEU A 560 -1.41 -24.71 4.26
C LEU A 560 -2.03 -25.50 3.11
N ILE A 561 -1.29 -25.66 2.00
CA ILE A 561 -1.74 -26.39 0.80
C ILE A 561 -2.01 -27.87 1.13
N THR A 562 -1.13 -28.51 1.91
CA THR A 562 -1.26 -29.92 2.32
C THR A 562 -2.45 -30.22 3.24
N ARG A 563 -3.20 -29.21 3.68
CA ARG A 563 -4.49 -29.43 4.36
C ARG A 563 -5.57 -29.92 3.40
N LEU A 564 -5.51 -29.45 2.16
CA LEU A 564 -6.42 -29.88 1.10
C LEU A 564 -6.01 -31.26 0.57
N SER A 565 -6.98 -32.10 0.22
CA SER A 565 -6.72 -33.44 -0.33
C SER A 565 -5.96 -33.35 -1.65
N SER A 566 -6.33 -32.40 -2.52
CA SER A 566 -5.62 -32.07 -3.76
C SER A 566 -4.18 -31.63 -3.52
N GLY A 567 -3.96 -30.80 -2.49
CA GLY A 567 -2.63 -30.31 -2.12
C GLY A 567 -1.70 -31.40 -1.59
N ARG A 568 -2.21 -32.41 -0.87
CA ARG A 568 -1.40 -33.58 -0.48
C ARG A 568 -0.92 -34.39 -1.68
N THR A 569 -1.80 -34.60 -2.66
CA THR A 569 -1.44 -35.31 -3.89
C THR A 569 -0.39 -34.54 -4.68
N PHE A 570 -0.56 -33.22 -4.80
CA PHE A 570 0.42 -32.35 -5.44
C PHE A 570 1.79 -32.41 -4.76
N MET A 571 1.85 -32.28 -3.43
CA MET A 571 3.11 -32.34 -2.70
C MET A 571 3.78 -33.71 -2.77
N LYS A 572 3.00 -34.81 -2.82
CA LYS A 572 3.57 -36.15 -3.07
C LYS A 572 4.27 -36.24 -4.42
N ILE A 573 3.73 -35.61 -5.46
CA ILE A 573 4.35 -35.54 -6.79
C ILE A 573 5.62 -34.68 -6.74
N LEU A 574 5.54 -33.50 -6.13
CA LEU A 574 6.67 -32.58 -6.00
C LEU A 574 7.84 -33.21 -5.22
N TYR A 575 7.54 -33.88 -4.10
CA TYR A 575 8.52 -34.59 -3.28
C TYR A 575 9.03 -35.91 -3.87
N ARG A 576 8.66 -36.27 -5.11
CA ARG A 576 9.40 -37.30 -5.86
C ARG A 576 10.82 -36.83 -6.20
N TRP A 577 11.01 -35.51 -6.29
CA TRP A 577 12.32 -34.90 -6.45
C TRP A 577 13.00 -34.85 -5.08
N SER A 578 14.06 -35.66 -4.91
CA SER A 578 14.79 -35.81 -3.64
C SER A 578 15.31 -34.48 -3.11
N PHE A 579 15.79 -33.60 -3.99
CA PHE A 579 16.23 -32.25 -3.64
C PHE A 579 15.10 -31.39 -3.02
N LEU A 580 13.91 -31.36 -3.63
CA LEU A 580 12.79 -30.55 -3.12
C LEU A 580 12.26 -31.10 -1.79
N ARG A 581 12.28 -32.43 -1.62
CA ARG A 581 11.95 -33.07 -0.34
C ARG A 581 12.96 -32.69 0.74
N TRP A 582 14.25 -32.70 0.42
CA TRP A 582 15.31 -32.29 1.32
C TRP A 582 15.18 -30.81 1.70
N LEU A 583 15.06 -29.91 0.71
CA LEU A 583 15.01 -28.46 0.92
C LEU A 583 13.74 -27.98 1.63
N PHE A 584 12.56 -28.52 1.28
CA PHE A 584 11.29 -28.05 1.85
C PHE A 584 10.76 -28.91 3.00
N GLY A 585 11.27 -30.13 3.15
CA GLY A 585 10.83 -31.07 4.18
C GLY A 585 11.67 -31.04 5.46
N ASP A 586 12.94 -30.63 5.41
CA ASP A 586 13.83 -30.59 6.56
C ASP A 586 14.25 -29.15 6.90
N THR A 587 14.02 -28.73 8.14
CA THR A 587 14.41 -27.40 8.63
C THR A 587 15.92 -27.21 8.69
N ARG A 588 16.71 -28.28 8.94
CA ARG A 588 18.18 -28.19 8.97
C ARG A 588 18.74 -28.00 7.58
N ALA A 589 18.20 -28.72 6.60
CA ALA A 589 18.54 -28.55 5.20
C ALA A 589 18.32 -27.09 4.75
N GLN A 590 17.20 -26.47 5.18
CA GLN A 590 16.93 -25.05 4.90
C GLN A 590 17.99 -24.12 5.49
N VAL A 591 18.40 -24.36 6.74
CA VAL A 591 19.46 -23.56 7.40
C VAL A 591 20.79 -23.71 6.65
N VAL A 592 21.22 -24.94 6.40
CA VAL A 592 22.48 -25.21 5.68
C VAL A 592 22.44 -24.59 4.29
N PHE A 593 21.35 -24.79 3.54
CA PHE A 593 21.17 -24.19 2.22
C PHE A 593 21.22 -22.66 2.28
N SER A 594 20.53 -22.04 3.24
CA SER A 594 20.50 -20.58 3.37
C SER A 594 21.87 -19.99 3.70
N VAL A 595 22.64 -20.65 4.57
CA VAL A 595 24.00 -20.21 4.91
C VAL A 595 24.94 -20.42 3.72
N VAL A 596 24.96 -21.60 3.11
CA VAL A 596 25.85 -21.91 1.98
C VAL A 596 25.56 -20.99 0.79
N VAL A 597 24.30 -20.92 0.36
CA VAL A 597 23.91 -20.08 -0.78
C VAL A 597 24.04 -18.61 -0.43
N GLY A 598 23.62 -18.20 0.77
CA GLY A 598 23.69 -16.80 1.19
C GLY A 598 25.12 -16.28 1.26
N VAL A 599 26.05 -17.03 1.88
CA VAL A 599 27.47 -16.65 1.94
C VAL A 599 28.12 -16.72 0.56
N SER A 600 27.80 -17.72 -0.26
CA SER A 600 28.34 -17.82 -1.63
C SER A 600 27.89 -16.64 -2.49
N LEU A 601 26.60 -16.28 -2.47
CA LEU A 601 26.08 -15.11 -3.18
C LEU A 601 26.70 -13.81 -2.65
N SER A 602 26.88 -13.70 -1.33
CA SER A 602 27.54 -12.54 -0.72
C SER A 602 28.98 -12.39 -1.21
N LEU A 603 29.74 -13.49 -1.25
CA LEU A 603 31.11 -13.48 -1.75
C LEU A 603 31.17 -13.13 -3.25
N ILE A 604 30.33 -13.76 -4.07
CA ILE A 604 30.27 -13.49 -5.52
C ILE A 604 29.94 -12.01 -5.77
N THR A 605 28.91 -11.49 -5.11
CA THR A 605 28.48 -10.09 -5.30
C THR A 605 29.45 -9.07 -4.72
N PHE A 606 30.18 -9.43 -3.66
CA PHE A 606 31.29 -8.64 -3.15
C PHE A 606 32.45 -8.58 -4.15
N LEU A 607 32.85 -9.71 -4.74
CA LEU A 607 33.92 -9.72 -5.75
C LEU A 607 33.54 -8.95 -7.03
N CYS A 608 32.25 -8.90 -7.36
CA CYS A 608 31.73 -8.19 -8.52
C CYS A 608 31.55 -6.67 -8.31
N CYS A 609 31.62 -6.16 -7.08
CA CYS A 609 31.21 -4.79 -6.76
C CYS A 609 32.06 -3.71 -7.45
N ASN A 610 33.33 -4.01 -7.72
CA ASN A 610 34.28 -3.10 -8.37
C ASN A 610 34.37 -3.26 -9.90
N MET A 611 33.56 -4.15 -10.50
CA MET A 611 33.55 -4.33 -11.95
C MET A 611 32.70 -3.25 -12.62
N LEU A 612 33.34 -2.42 -13.45
CA LEU A 612 32.68 -1.42 -14.30
C LEU A 612 32.43 -2.00 -15.69
N ILE A 613 31.19 -1.99 -16.14
CA ILE A 613 30.78 -2.48 -17.46
C ILE A 613 30.04 -1.39 -18.19
N VAL A 614 30.50 -1.09 -19.41
CA VAL A 614 29.86 -0.15 -20.31
C VAL A 614 28.79 -0.91 -21.11
N LYS A 615 27.55 -0.40 -21.07
CA LYS A 615 26.44 -0.91 -21.87
C LYS A 615 26.06 0.14 -22.89
N GLU A 616 26.10 -0.23 -24.17
CA GLU A 616 25.70 0.65 -25.25
C GLU A 616 24.20 0.50 -25.52
N GLN A 617 23.49 1.64 -25.60
CA GLN A 617 22.08 1.68 -25.92
C GLN A 617 21.82 2.70 -27.02
N VAL A 618 21.12 2.27 -28.08
CA VAL A 618 20.74 3.13 -29.19
C VAL A 618 19.29 3.59 -28.99
N PHE A 619 19.06 4.90 -29.13
CA PHE A 619 17.74 5.53 -29.07
C PHE A 619 17.40 6.14 -30.44
N THR A 620 16.11 6.14 -30.79
CA THR A 620 15.61 6.83 -31.98
C THR A 620 14.76 8.01 -31.52
N ILE A 621 15.15 9.22 -31.88
CA ILE A 621 14.39 10.41 -31.48
C ILE A 621 13.65 10.93 -32.71
N ARG A 622 12.39 11.35 -32.54
CA ARG A 622 11.60 11.94 -33.62
C ARG A 622 12.20 13.29 -34.00
N ASP A 623 12.20 13.57 -35.31
CA ASP A 623 12.71 14.83 -35.87
C ASP A 623 14.14 15.18 -35.43
N LEU A 624 14.99 14.16 -35.21
CA LEU A 624 16.40 14.35 -34.89
C LEU A 624 17.11 14.99 -36.11
N PRO A 625 17.75 16.15 -35.97
CA PRO A 625 18.52 16.75 -37.06
C PRO A 625 19.61 15.80 -37.53
N LYS A 626 19.89 15.75 -38.84
CA LYS A 626 20.94 14.87 -39.41
C LYS A 626 22.32 15.11 -38.80
N GLU A 627 22.59 16.34 -38.38
CA GLU A 627 23.85 16.73 -37.71
C GLU A 627 23.98 16.17 -36.30
N ALA A 628 22.85 15.79 -35.67
CA ALA A 628 22.78 15.19 -34.35
C ALA A 628 22.71 13.66 -34.40
N ASP A 629 22.67 13.06 -35.59
CA ASP A 629 22.73 11.61 -35.76
C ASP A 629 24.11 11.08 -35.37
N GLY A 630 24.14 10.04 -34.55
CA GLY A 630 25.38 9.45 -34.03
C GLY A 630 26.01 10.14 -32.81
N ILE A 631 25.35 11.13 -32.20
CA ILE A 631 25.82 11.69 -30.91
C ILE A 631 25.88 10.58 -29.85
N ARG A 632 27.01 10.46 -29.15
CA ARG A 632 27.23 9.52 -28.04
C ARG A 632 27.32 10.26 -26.73
N PHE A 633 26.59 9.82 -25.71
CA PHE A 633 26.71 10.37 -24.35
C PHE A 633 26.91 9.26 -23.32
N ALA A 634 27.64 9.56 -22.24
CA ALA A 634 27.74 8.69 -21.08
C ALA A 634 26.67 9.07 -20.05
N LEU A 635 25.92 8.10 -19.56
CA LEU A 635 24.99 8.27 -18.45
C LEU A 635 25.60 7.65 -17.18
N ILE A 636 25.76 8.46 -16.14
CA ILE A 636 26.28 8.05 -14.83
C ILE A 636 25.21 8.40 -13.79
N SER A 637 24.80 7.42 -13.00
CA SER A 637 23.83 7.62 -11.92
C SER A 637 24.24 6.82 -10.68
N ASP A 638 23.73 7.20 -9.51
CA ASP A 638 23.80 6.38 -8.29
C ASP A 638 25.24 5.96 -7.90
N ILE A 639 26.15 6.94 -7.75
CA ILE A 639 27.54 6.68 -7.33
C ILE A 639 27.62 6.49 -5.81
N HIS A 640 26.80 7.21 -5.03
CA HIS A 640 26.77 7.16 -3.56
C HIS A 640 28.15 7.32 -2.88
N VAL A 641 28.92 8.33 -3.27
CA VAL A 641 30.19 8.67 -2.62
C VAL A 641 29.93 8.94 -1.14
N GLY A 642 30.56 8.18 -0.26
CA GLY A 642 30.22 8.17 1.16
C GLY A 642 31.10 7.21 1.92
N GLY A 643 30.58 6.59 2.99
CA GLY A 643 31.39 5.71 3.83
C GLY A 643 31.91 4.43 3.14
N ALA A 644 31.25 3.97 2.07
CA ALA A 644 31.60 2.73 1.35
C ALA A 644 32.27 2.96 -0.01
N VAL A 645 32.15 4.18 -0.57
CA VAL A 645 32.66 4.55 -1.89
C VAL A 645 33.69 5.66 -1.72
N GLU A 646 34.93 5.34 -2.09
CA GLU A 646 36.10 6.22 -1.93
C GLU A 646 36.53 6.88 -3.24
N GLU A 647 37.47 7.84 -3.14
CA GLU A 647 37.99 8.63 -4.27
C GLU A 647 38.50 7.77 -5.43
N GLU A 648 39.16 6.64 -5.13
CA GLU A 648 39.69 5.70 -6.14
C GLU A 648 38.58 5.11 -7.03
N HIS A 649 37.40 4.83 -6.47
CA HIS A 649 36.27 4.28 -7.23
C HIS A 649 35.73 5.32 -8.22
N VAL A 650 35.65 6.59 -7.79
CA VAL A 650 35.23 7.71 -8.65
C VAL A 650 36.25 7.93 -9.76
N ALA A 651 37.55 7.87 -9.45
CA ALA A 651 38.61 7.99 -10.46
C ALA A 651 38.49 6.91 -11.55
N LYS A 652 38.27 5.64 -11.17
CA LYS A 652 38.06 4.55 -12.13
C LYS A 652 36.86 4.78 -13.06
N ILE A 653 35.78 5.39 -12.56
CA ILE A 653 34.61 5.74 -13.38
C ILE A 653 35.01 6.81 -14.40
N VAL A 654 35.70 7.86 -13.97
CA VAL A 654 36.12 8.97 -14.84
C VAL A 654 37.07 8.47 -15.92
N ASP A 655 38.08 7.68 -15.56
CA ASP A 655 39.01 7.08 -16.51
C ASP A 655 38.29 6.21 -17.54
N ARG A 656 37.32 5.40 -17.09
CA ARG A 656 36.54 4.54 -17.98
C ARG A 656 35.65 5.35 -18.93
N VAL A 657 34.98 6.41 -18.45
CA VAL A 657 34.13 7.27 -19.28
C VAL A 657 34.95 8.04 -20.31
N ASN A 658 36.10 8.58 -19.89
CA ASN A 658 37.02 9.28 -20.79
C ASN A 658 37.56 8.34 -21.89
N SER A 659 37.74 7.05 -21.60
CA SER A 659 38.19 6.05 -22.59
C SER A 659 37.16 5.78 -23.72
N GLU A 660 35.90 6.16 -23.54
CA GLU A 660 34.83 5.93 -24.53
C GLU A 660 34.68 7.08 -25.54
N ALA A 661 35.36 8.21 -25.32
CA ALA A 661 35.33 9.40 -26.18
C ALA A 661 33.88 9.86 -26.51
N VAL A 662 33.11 10.21 -25.48
CA VAL A 662 31.71 10.64 -25.60
C VAL A 662 31.57 12.14 -25.88
N ASP A 663 30.49 12.53 -26.56
CA ASP A 663 30.16 13.93 -26.85
C ASP A 663 29.62 14.67 -25.62
N ALA A 664 28.88 13.99 -24.73
CA ALA A 664 28.35 14.57 -23.49
C ALA A 664 28.38 13.57 -22.32
N VAL A 665 28.37 14.08 -21.09
CA VAL A 665 28.21 13.26 -19.88
C VAL A 665 27.00 13.75 -19.10
N PHE A 666 26.10 12.83 -18.74
CA PHE A 666 24.91 13.10 -17.94
C PHE A 666 25.03 12.42 -16.58
N LEU A 667 25.01 13.22 -15.51
CA LEU A 667 25.06 12.81 -14.12
C LEU A 667 23.64 12.89 -13.52
N VAL A 668 23.01 11.74 -13.24
CA VAL A 668 21.59 11.67 -12.89
C VAL A 668 21.38 11.25 -11.43
N GLY A 669 21.64 12.20 -10.53
CA GLY A 669 21.34 12.13 -9.09
C GLY A 669 22.00 11.02 -8.28
N ASP A 670 21.86 11.12 -6.96
CA ASP A 670 22.36 10.16 -5.97
C ASP A 670 23.88 9.91 -6.07
N LEU A 671 24.65 11.01 -6.14
CA LEU A 671 26.10 10.97 -6.21
C LEU A 671 26.75 10.93 -4.82
N VAL A 672 26.05 11.33 -3.75
CA VAL A 672 26.63 11.53 -2.41
C VAL A 672 25.82 10.93 -1.28
N ASP A 673 26.52 10.39 -0.27
CA ASP A 673 25.97 9.72 0.91
C ASP A 673 26.53 10.29 2.23
N ALA A 674 26.99 11.55 2.24
CA ALA A 674 27.44 12.26 3.43
C ALA A 674 27.43 13.79 3.22
N PRO A 675 27.53 14.61 4.30
CA PRO A 675 27.61 16.06 4.18
C PRO A 675 28.86 16.51 3.41
N ARG A 676 28.74 17.63 2.67
CA ARG A 676 29.84 18.16 1.84
C ARG A 676 31.18 18.28 2.56
N PRO A 677 31.28 18.88 3.76
CA PRO A 677 32.57 19.07 4.43
C PRO A 677 33.37 17.78 4.65
N ASP A 678 32.69 16.63 4.74
CA ASP A 678 33.30 15.35 5.05
C ASP A 678 33.86 14.64 3.81
N ILE A 679 33.18 14.75 2.67
CA ILE A 679 33.45 13.87 1.51
C ILE A 679 33.69 14.58 0.18
N TRP A 680 33.59 15.91 0.10
CA TRP A 680 33.78 16.64 -1.18
C TRP A 680 35.10 16.31 -1.90
N ARG A 681 36.17 16.04 -1.13
CA ARG A 681 37.47 15.65 -1.67
C ARG A 681 37.43 14.37 -2.49
N ARG A 682 36.56 13.42 -2.13
CA ARG A 682 36.40 12.13 -2.82
C ARG A 682 35.77 12.28 -4.21
N LEU A 683 35.07 13.38 -4.46
CA LEU A 683 34.45 13.69 -5.75
C LEU A 683 35.35 14.50 -6.69
N ARG A 684 36.54 14.92 -6.26
CA ARG A 684 37.49 15.67 -7.10
C ARG A 684 37.75 15.05 -8.48
N PRO A 685 37.80 13.70 -8.65
CA PRO A 685 37.99 13.12 -9.97
C PRO A 685 36.96 13.56 -11.02
N ILE A 686 35.71 13.90 -10.62
CA ILE A 686 34.65 14.33 -11.55
C ILE A 686 35.05 15.56 -12.37
N LYS A 687 35.91 16.44 -11.81
CA LYS A 687 36.44 17.60 -12.53
C LYS A 687 37.22 17.22 -13.80
N HIS A 688 37.70 15.98 -13.89
CA HIS A 688 38.48 15.47 -15.01
C HIS A 688 37.64 14.73 -16.06
N LEU A 689 36.31 14.76 -15.97
CA LEU A 689 35.45 14.27 -17.05
C LEU A 689 35.68 15.08 -18.33
N GLN A 690 35.90 14.38 -19.43
CA GLN A 690 36.14 14.96 -20.74
C GLN A 690 34.97 14.64 -21.67
N SER A 691 34.41 15.68 -22.29
CA SER A 691 33.37 15.57 -23.31
C SER A 691 33.35 16.83 -24.18
N LYS A 692 32.75 16.73 -25.37
CA LYS A 692 32.67 17.81 -26.35
C LYS A 692 31.69 18.93 -25.92
N PHE A 693 30.54 18.56 -25.38
CA PHE A 693 29.46 19.46 -24.98
C PHE A 693 29.44 19.78 -23.48
N GLY A 694 30.33 19.15 -22.70
CA GLY A 694 30.38 19.30 -21.25
C GLY A 694 29.64 18.20 -20.49
N SER A 695 29.64 18.35 -19.16
CA SER A 695 28.98 17.44 -18.23
C SER A 695 27.76 18.12 -17.61
N PHE A 696 26.62 17.45 -17.54
CA PHE A 696 25.38 17.99 -17.01
C PHE A 696 24.92 17.18 -15.80
N TYR A 697 24.29 17.85 -14.83
CA TYR A 697 23.91 17.25 -13.55
C TYR A 697 22.52 17.65 -13.09
N VAL A 698 21.77 16.69 -12.53
CA VAL A 698 20.53 16.92 -11.79
C VAL A 698 20.61 16.23 -10.42
N THR A 699 20.02 16.82 -9.39
CA THR A 699 20.01 16.27 -8.03
C THR A 699 19.13 15.03 -7.91
N GLY A 700 19.56 14.06 -7.09
CA GLY A 700 18.73 12.97 -6.58
C GLY A 700 18.25 13.27 -5.16
N ASN A 701 17.57 12.31 -4.54
CA ASN A 701 17.07 12.47 -3.17
C ASN A 701 18.20 12.43 -2.14
N HIS A 702 19.30 11.76 -2.46
CA HIS A 702 20.44 11.61 -1.54
C HIS A 702 21.16 12.93 -1.26
N GLU A 703 21.23 13.85 -2.22
CA GLU A 703 21.78 15.19 -1.98
C GLU A 703 21.01 15.97 -0.91
N TYR A 704 19.71 15.70 -0.75
CA TYR A 704 18.84 16.32 0.26
C TYR A 704 18.82 15.55 1.59
N TYR A 705 19.37 14.33 1.64
CA TYR A 705 19.40 13.48 2.83
C TYR A 705 20.64 13.67 3.72
N TYR A 706 21.63 14.43 3.24
CA TYR A 706 22.92 14.58 3.91
C TYR A 706 23.41 16.03 3.87
N GLY A 707 22.90 16.84 4.80
CA GLY A 707 23.27 18.24 4.93
C GLY A 707 22.46 19.16 4.00
N ASN A 708 23.07 20.26 3.57
CA ASN A 708 22.45 21.24 2.68
C ASN A 708 22.76 20.90 1.21
N ALA A 709 21.75 20.54 0.43
CA ALA A 709 21.89 20.18 -0.99
C ALA A 709 22.47 21.32 -1.85
N LEU A 710 22.24 22.58 -1.47
CA LEU A 710 22.78 23.75 -2.16
C LEU A 710 24.32 23.75 -2.15
N GLU A 711 24.94 23.29 -1.07
CA GLU A 711 26.39 23.19 -1.00
C GLU A 711 26.93 22.21 -2.05
N TRP A 712 26.20 21.13 -2.32
CA TRP A 712 26.56 20.16 -3.34
C TRP A 712 26.39 20.72 -4.75
N ILE A 713 25.28 21.44 -5.01
CA ILE A 713 25.04 22.13 -6.28
C ILE A 713 26.19 23.09 -6.60
N GLU A 714 26.55 23.96 -5.65
CA GLU A 714 27.67 24.89 -5.82
C GLU A 714 29.01 24.16 -6.01
N GLN A 715 29.21 23.02 -5.34
CA GLN A 715 30.41 22.21 -5.51
C GLN A 715 30.52 21.61 -6.92
N PHE A 716 29.42 21.13 -7.50
CA PHE A 716 29.42 20.59 -8.87
C PHE A 716 29.60 21.70 -9.92
N LYS A 717 29.00 22.88 -9.71
CA LYS A 717 29.29 24.08 -10.53
C LYS A 717 30.78 24.43 -10.47
N ALA A 718 31.39 24.38 -9.28
CA ALA A 718 32.83 24.65 -9.10
C ALA A 718 33.73 23.59 -9.75
N PHE A 719 33.23 22.36 -9.98
CA PHE A 719 33.92 21.34 -10.77
C PHE A 719 33.76 21.51 -12.28
N GLY A 720 33.02 22.53 -12.75
CA GLY A 720 32.77 22.76 -14.17
C GLY A 720 31.62 21.92 -14.74
N VAL A 721 30.75 21.39 -13.88
CA VAL A 721 29.55 20.63 -14.28
C VAL A 721 28.37 21.59 -14.42
N HIS A 722 27.65 21.50 -15.54
CA HIS A 722 26.43 22.26 -15.79
C HIS A 722 25.27 21.69 -14.96
N VAL A 723 24.94 22.35 -13.86
CA VAL A 723 23.80 21.94 -13.03
C VAL A 723 22.50 22.42 -13.66
N LEU A 724 21.63 21.47 -14.00
CA LEU A 724 20.29 21.70 -14.52
C LEU A 724 19.34 21.83 -13.33
N ASP A 725 18.95 23.06 -13.02
CA ASP A 725 18.02 23.39 -11.94
C ASP A 725 16.78 24.07 -12.54
N ASN A 726 15.60 23.77 -12.02
CA ASN A 726 14.34 24.33 -12.51
C ASN A 726 14.03 25.73 -11.95
N SER A 727 15.08 26.47 -11.56
CA SER A 727 15.12 27.91 -11.29
C SER A 727 13.90 28.50 -10.57
N ILE A 728 13.58 28.04 -9.35
CA ILE A 728 12.66 28.72 -8.39
C ILE A 728 13.10 28.40 -6.96
N ASP A 729 13.02 29.40 -6.07
CA ASP A 729 13.23 29.25 -4.62
C ASP A 729 12.51 28.00 -4.07
N GLY A 730 13.27 27.11 -3.41
CA GLY A 730 12.71 25.98 -2.65
C GLY A 730 12.86 24.58 -3.24
N HIS A 731 13.53 24.40 -4.40
CA HIS A 731 13.84 23.07 -5.00
C HIS A 731 12.64 22.12 -5.10
N LYS A 732 11.50 22.64 -5.57
CA LYS A 732 10.31 21.81 -5.83
C LYS A 732 10.38 21.18 -7.21
N PHE A 733 9.92 19.94 -7.34
CA PHE A 733 9.80 19.29 -8.63
C PHE A 733 8.67 19.94 -9.45
N ASP A 734 9.04 20.60 -10.56
CA ASP A 734 8.11 21.16 -11.54
C ASP A 734 8.66 20.94 -12.95
N ALA A 735 8.02 20.03 -13.69
CA ALA A 735 8.42 19.68 -15.05
C ALA A 735 8.10 20.79 -16.06
N VAL A 736 7.04 21.57 -15.86
CA VAL A 736 6.62 22.62 -16.80
C VAL A 736 7.62 23.75 -16.79
N VAL A 737 8.02 24.21 -15.60
CA VAL A 737 9.02 25.27 -15.46
C VAL A 737 10.35 24.89 -16.11
N ALA A 738 10.81 23.65 -15.90
CA ALA A 738 12.04 23.15 -16.53
C ALA A 738 11.94 23.10 -18.07
N LEU A 739 10.77 22.75 -18.61
CA LEU A 739 10.55 22.58 -20.05
C LEU A 739 10.26 23.89 -20.79
N ARG A 740 9.69 24.92 -20.13
CA ARG A 740 9.36 26.21 -20.76
C ARG A 740 10.58 26.91 -21.37
N GLY A 741 11.76 26.71 -20.79
CA GLY A 741 13.02 27.26 -21.33
C GLY A 741 13.56 26.55 -22.57
N CYS A 742 12.96 25.42 -22.96
CA CYS A 742 13.40 24.62 -24.11
C CYS A 742 12.66 25.00 -25.39
N ASP A 743 13.36 24.99 -26.53
CA ASP A 743 12.75 25.12 -27.85
C ASP A 743 11.91 23.87 -28.17
N GLN A 744 10.59 24.07 -28.32
CA GLN A 744 9.63 22.99 -28.57
C GLN A 744 9.74 22.39 -29.99
N SER A 745 10.43 23.07 -30.91
CA SER A 745 10.71 22.56 -32.25
C SER A 745 11.90 21.59 -32.29
N ALA A 746 12.77 21.64 -31.29
CA ALA A 746 13.94 20.78 -31.17
C ALA A 746 13.65 19.50 -30.35
N PRO A 747 14.44 18.43 -30.53
CA PRO A 747 14.41 17.27 -29.65
C PRO A 747 14.74 17.62 -28.19
N VAL A 748 13.96 17.11 -27.24
CA VAL A 748 14.11 17.40 -25.81
C VAL A 748 14.47 16.15 -25.02
N ILE A 749 15.61 16.20 -24.33
CA ILE A 749 16.08 15.17 -23.38
C ILE A 749 15.94 15.72 -21.95
N VAL A 750 15.24 14.99 -21.10
CA VAL A 750 15.02 15.34 -19.69
C VAL A 750 15.85 14.44 -18.79
N LEU A 751 16.63 15.02 -17.88
CA LEU A 751 17.30 14.29 -16.80
C LEU A 751 16.40 14.34 -15.56
N SER A 752 16.03 13.18 -15.03
CA SER A 752 15.26 13.09 -13.79
C SER A 752 15.72 11.87 -13.00
N HIS A 753 16.14 12.07 -11.75
CA HIS A 753 16.65 10.95 -10.95
C HIS A 753 15.58 9.90 -10.64
N ASN A 754 14.33 10.30 -10.31
CA ASN A 754 13.28 9.38 -9.92
C ASN A 754 12.42 8.95 -11.13
N PRO A 755 12.43 7.67 -11.54
CA PRO A 755 11.72 7.22 -12.73
C PRO A 755 10.19 7.25 -12.57
N ALA A 756 9.68 7.25 -11.34
CA ALA A 756 8.23 7.36 -11.09
C ALA A 756 7.65 8.68 -11.62
N SER A 757 8.47 9.74 -11.71
CA SER A 757 8.08 11.04 -12.25
C SER A 757 7.88 11.06 -13.78
N ALA A 758 8.24 9.99 -14.49
CA ALA A 758 8.21 9.97 -15.95
C ALA A 758 6.82 10.27 -16.54
N LYS A 759 5.74 9.85 -15.87
CA LYS A 759 4.37 10.18 -16.30
C LYS A 759 4.05 11.66 -16.12
N ASP A 760 4.45 12.25 -15.01
CA ASP A 760 4.20 13.66 -14.71
C ASP A 760 4.99 14.58 -15.67
N ILE A 761 6.20 14.16 -16.06
CA ILE A 761 7.02 14.84 -17.07
C ILE A 761 6.39 14.71 -18.46
N THR A 762 5.99 13.50 -18.85
CA THR A 762 5.46 13.21 -20.19
C THR A 762 4.09 13.83 -20.41
N PHE A 763 3.20 13.73 -19.42
CA PHE A 763 1.84 14.27 -19.46
C PHE A 763 1.77 15.56 -18.63
N ASN A 764 2.73 16.45 -18.84
CA ASN A 764 2.77 17.75 -18.17
C ASN A 764 1.55 18.60 -18.56
N SER A 765 1.14 19.53 -17.68
CA SER A 765 -0.12 20.28 -17.84
C SER A 765 -0.17 21.20 -19.06
N GLU A 766 0.98 21.56 -19.63
CA GLU A 766 1.10 22.41 -20.83
C GLU A 766 1.34 21.62 -22.13
N ASN A 767 1.37 20.27 -22.08
CA ASN A 767 1.68 19.40 -23.21
C ASN A 767 3.00 19.74 -23.93
N LEU A 768 4.01 20.20 -23.18
CA LEU A 768 5.34 20.50 -23.69
C LEU A 768 6.05 19.22 -24.17
N ARG A 769 6.87 19.37 -25.22
CA ARG A 769 7.57 18.27 -25.90
C ARG A 769 8.61 17.63 -25.00
N VAL A 770 8.56 16.29 -24.92
CA VAL A 770 9.58 15.45 -24.28
C VAL A 770 9.81 14.20 -25.12
N ASP A 771 11.04 13.95 -25.57
CA ASP A 771 11.35 12.82 -26.44
C ASP A 771 12.05 11.67 -25.68
N LEU A 772 12.99 12.02 -24.78
CA LEU A 772 13.75 11.05 -24.00
C LEU A 772 13.90 11.50 -22.54
N ILE A 773 13.62 10.59 -21.60
CA ILE A 773 13.84 10.79 -20.17
C ILE A 773 14.94 9.83 -19.72
N LEU A 774 15.99 10.35 -19.07
CA LEU A 774 17.08 9.56 -18.50
C LEU A 774 16.99 9.58 -16.98
N SER A 775 17.01 8.40 -16.36
CA SER A 775 16.72 8.23 -14.94
C SER A 775 17.57 7.15 -14.25
N GLY A 776 17.68 7.23 -12.92
CA GLY A 776 18.41 6.31 -12.05
C GLY A 776 17.51 5.71 -10.95
N HIS A 777 18.00 5.70 -9.70
CA HIS A 777 17.28 5.44 -8.44
C HIS A 777 17.06 3.96 -8.06
N THR A 778 16.82 3.07 -9.02
CA THR A 778 16.31 1.73 -8.67
C THR A 778 17.39 0.76 -8.20
N HIS A 779 18.66 1.00 -8.56
CA HIS A 779 19.79 0.07 -8.40
C HIS A 779 19.50 -1.35 -8.92
N VAL A 780 18.46 -1.51 -9.75
CA VAL A 780 17.84 -2.81 -10.11
C VAL A 780 17.66 -3.73 -8.90
N GLY A 781 17.40 -3.14 -7.73
CA GLY A 781 17.41 -3.84 -6.44
C GLY A 781 18.72 -4.60 -6.20
N GLN A 782 19.82 -3.86 -5.96
CA GLN A 782 21.22 -4.25 -5.61
C GLN A 782 21.48 -5.66 -5.04
N PHE A 783 20.50 -6.29 -4.38
CA PHE A 783 20.51 -7.67 -3.91
C PHE A 783 19.47 -8.54 -4.65
N TYR A 784 19.88 -9.75 -5.10
CA TYR A 784 18.97 -10.72 -5.73
C TYR A 784 17.72 -11.04 -4.91
N THR A 785 17.80 -10.95 -3.59
CA THR A 785 16.70 -11.27 -2.67
C THR A 785 15.63 -10.20 -2.64
N PHE A 786 15.98 -8.94 -2.94
CA PHE A 786 15.05 -7.81 -2.96
C PHE A 786 14.63 -7.40 -4.37
N ALA A 787 15.41 -7.73 -5.41
CA ALA A 787 15.09 -7.42 -6.80
C ALA A 787 13.66 -7.82 -7.23
N PRO A 788 13.12 -9.02 -6.92
CA PRO A 788 11.75 -9.38 -7.26
C PRO A 788 10.70 -8.51 -6.55
N LEU A 789 10.96 -8.13 -5.29
CA LEU A 789 10.06 -7.28 -4.54
C LEU A 789 10.08 -5.85 -5.09
N ALA A 790 11.27 -5.32 -5.37
CA ALA A 790 11.44 -4.00 -6.00
C ALA A 790 10.77 -3.94 -7.37
N PHE A 791 10.93 -4.98 -8.20
CA PHE A 791 10.26 -5.10 -9.50
C PHE A 791 8.74 -5.09 -9.39
N LEU A 792 8.15 -5.70 -8.35
CA LEU A 792 6.70 -5.69 -8.13
C LEU A 792 6.17 -4.36 -7.59
N MET A 793 7.00 -3.63 -6.84
CA MET A 793 6.61 -2.37 -6.20
C MET A 793 6.82 -1.15 -7.08
N LEU A 794 7.82 -1.19 -7.98
CA LEU A 794 8.20 -0.07 -8.82
C LEU A 794 7.57 -0.18 -10.22
N PRO A 795 6.95 0.90 -10.75
CA PRO A 795 6.38 0.89 -12.09
C PRO A 795 7.45 0.78 -13.18
N TYR A 796 8.64 1.31 -12.91
CA TYR A 796 9.80 1.29 -13.80
C TYR A 796 11.01 0.81 -13.01
N PHE A 797 11.61 -0.29 -13.44
CA PHE A 797 12.65 -0.99 -12.68
C PHE A 797 14.03 -0.83 -13.31
N TYR A 798 14.21 -1.21 -14.56
CA TYR A 798 15.50 -1.11 -15.27
C TYR A 798 15.27 -1.28 -16.78
N GLY A 799 16.02 -0.54 -17.59
CA GLY A 799 15.98 -0.62 -19.04
C GLY A 799 15.08 0.44 -19.69
N ILE A 800 14.64 0.17 -20.92
CA ILE A 800 13.86 1.12 -21.73
C ILE A 800 12.37 0.87 -21.57
N TYR A 801 11.62 1.96 -21.36
CA TYR A 801 10.17 1.98 -21.29
C TYR A 801 9.60 2.98 -22.29
N GLN A 802 8.53 2.60 -22.98
CA GLN A 802 7.75 3.51 -23.80
C GLN A 802 6.62 4.10 -22.95
N ILE A 803 6.64 5.42 -22.71
CA ILE A 803 5.66 6.08 -21.84
C ILE A 803 4.47 6.61 -22.65
N SER A 804 4.76 7.24 -23.79
CA SER A 804 3.81 7.67 -24.82
C SER A 804 4.33 7.25 -26.20
N PRO A 805 3.59 7.37 -27.31
CA PRO A 805 4.13 7.08 -28.65
C PRO A 805 5.40 7.89 -28.99
N ASP A 806 5.54 9.06 -28.38
CA ASP A 806 6.57 10.04 -28.67
C ASP A 806 7.68 10.10 -27.61
N THR A 807 7.46 9.55 -26.41
CA THR A 807 8.37 9.69 -25.28
C THR A 807 8.87 8.35 -24.77
N ARG A 808 10.18 8.23 -24.64
CA ARG A 808 10.85 7.08 -24.03
C ARG A 808 11.50 7.43 -22.69
N LEU A 809 11.53 6.46 -21.79
CA LEU A 809 12.24 6.50 -20.52
C LEU A 809 13.34 5.45 -20.54
N PHE A 810 14.55 5.83 -20.14
CA PHE A 810 15.62 4.88 -19.81
C PHE A 810 15.93 4.95 -18.31
N VAL A 811 15.90 3.78 -17.67
CA VAL A 811 16.24 3.63 -16.25
C VAL A 811 17.57 2.88 -16.15
N SER A 812 18.58 3.59 -15.64
CA SER A 812 19.92 3.07 -15.36
C SER A 812 19.88 2.03 -14.23
N ALA A 813 20.86 1.12 -14.23
CA ALA A 813 21.06 0.15 -13.15
C ALA A 813 21.78 0.72 -11.93
N GLY A 814 22.24 1.97 -12.00
CA GLY A 814 23.20 2.55 -11.07
C GLY A 814 24.64 2.15 -11.40
N THR A 815 25.56 3.08 -11.14
CA THR A 815 26.99 2.90 -11.50
C THR A 815 27.69 2.03 -10.47
N LEU A 816 27.55 2.37 -9.19
CA LEU A 816 28.16 1.66 -8.06
C LEU A 816 27.08 0.97 -7.20
N TYR A 817 27.09 1.21 -5.90
CA TYR A 817 26.23 0.55 -4.92
C TYR A 817 25.96 1.49 -3.74
N GLN A 818 24.82 1.29 -3.09
CA GLN A 818 24.44 2.00 -1.87
C GLN A 818 24.60 1.09 -0.65
N GLY A 819 25.33 1.52 0.37
CA GLY A 819 25.53 0.72 1.59
C GLY A 819 26.53 -0.44 1.39
N PRO A 820 26.15 -1.72 1.61
CA PRO A 820 27.08 -2.84 1.50
C PRO A 820 27.73 -2.92 0.11
N PRO A 821 29.06 -3.16 0.01
CA PRO A 821 29.78 -3.26 -1.25
C PRO A 821 29.47 -4.57 -1.98
N MET A 822 28.25 -4.68 -2.50
CA MET A 822 27.70 -5.86 -3.16
C MET A 822 26.93 -5.45 -4.41
N LYS A 823 27.19 -6.11 -5.53
CA LYS A 823 26.52 -5.88 -6.82
C LYS A 823 26.12 -7.21 -7.48
N MET A 824 24.91 -7.29 -8.04
CA MET A 824 24.39 -8.51 -8.66
C MET A 824 25.22 -8.97 -9.86
N LEU A 825 25.56 -10.26 -9.92
CA LEU A 825 26.34 -10.87 -11.00
C LEU A 825 25.66 -10.77 -12.39
N ALA A 826 24.32 -10.80 -12.45
CA ALA A 826 23.56 -10.72 -13.71
C ALA A 826 23.73 -9.35 -14.39
N MET A 827 24.03 -8.30 -13.62
CA MET A 827 24.40 -7.00 -14.16
C MET A 827 25.78 -7.03 -14.82
N VAL A 828 26.65 -7.93 -14.36
CA VAL A 828 28.02 -8.11 -14.84
C VAL A 828 28.10 -9.04 -16.05
N LEU A 829 27.30 -10.11 -16.03
CA LEU A 829 27.27 -11.16 -17.07
C LEU A 829 26.26 -10.90 -18.20
N GLU A 830 25.66 -9.72 -18.28
CA GLU A 830 24.75 -9.34 -19.38
C GLU A 830 25.47 -9.14 -20.73
N MET A 831 26.59 -9.85 -20.95
CA MET A 831 27.32 -9.95 -22.21
C MET A 831 26.95 -11.17 -23.06
N SER A 832 25.92 -11.95 -22.70
CA SER A 832 25.58 -13.17 -23.46
C SER A 832 24.09 -13.52 -23.59
N ILE A 833 23.19 -12.67 -23.12
CA ILE A 833 21.72 -12.84 -23.30
C ILE A 833 21.10 -11.64 -24.03
N LEU A 834 21.92 -10.70 -24.53
CA LEU A 834 21.52 -9.64 -25.48
C LEU A 834 21.38 -10.14 -26.93
N ALA A 835 20.92 -11.38 -27.10
CA ALA A 835 19.95 -11.60 -28.14
C ALA A 835 18.61 -11.38 -27.45
N GLU A 836 17.84 -10.37 -27.88
CA GLU A 836 16.37 -10.45 -27.78
C GLU A 836 15.96 -11.92 -27.99
N PRO A 837 14.90 -12.46 -27.34
CA PRO A 837 14.42 -13.76 -27.75
C PRO A 837 14.24 -13.65 -29.26
N ARG A 838 15.12 -14.33 -30.02
CA ARG A 838 15.04 -14.32 -31.48
C ARG A 838 13.68 -14.94 -31.72
N ARG A 839 12.65 -14.10 -31.84
CA ARG A 839 11.53 -14.42 -32.69
C ARG A 839 12.22 -14.56 -34.02
N LYS A 840 12.57 -15.80 -34.37
CA LYS A 840 12.66 -16.20 -35.76
C LYS A 840 11.29 -15.85 -36.31
N GLN A 841 11.12 -14.60 -36.72
CA GLN A 841 10.17 -14.30 -37.76
C GLN A 841 10.79 -15.03 -38.94
N ARG A 842 10.33 -16.27 -39.15
CA ARG A 842 10.50 -16.93 -40.43
C ARG A 842 9.72 -16.06 -41.40
N ILE A 843 10.36 -15.00 -41.87
CA ILE A 843 10.00 -14.44 -43.15
C ILE A 843 10.28 -15.62 -44.10
N SER A 844 9.22 -16.17 -44.66
CA SER A 844 9.32 -17.15 -45.74
C SER A 844 10.35 -16.60 -46.74
N VAL A 845 11.20 -17.44 -47.31
CA VAL A 845 12.16 -17.03 -48.37
C VAL A 845 11.41 -16.32 -49.52
N ASP A 846 10.10 -16.53 -49.59
CA ASP A 846 9.17 -15.86 -50.46
C ASP A 846 7.95 -15.32 -49.66
N PRO A 847 8.04 -14.12 -49.07
CA PRO A 847 7.01 -13.57 -48.18
C PRO A 847 5.77 -13.05 -48.91
N GLN A 848 5.86 -12.90 -50.24
CA GLN A 848 4.73 -12.59 -51.11
C GLN A 848 4.20 -13.82 -51.85
N ASN A 849 4.77 -15.01 -51.58
CA ASN A 849 4.41 -16.27 -52.22
C ASN A 849 4.53 -16.22 -53.76
N ILE A 850 5.46 -15.42 -54.30
CA ILE A 850 5.77 -15.21 -55.72
C ILE A 850 6.24 -16.51 -56.39
N GLN A 851 7.17 -17.25 -55.78
CA GLN A 851 7.58 -18.58 -56.24
C GLN A 851 6.42 -19.58 -56.19
N TRP A 852 5.46 -19.43 -55.26
CA TRP A 852 4.26 -20.27 -55.27
C TRP A 852 3.25 -19.86 -56.34
N ARG A 853 3.10 -18.55 -56.60
CA ARG A 853 2.21 -17.94 -57.60
C ARG A 853 2.66 -18.25 -59.04
N ASP A 854 3.96 -18.19 -59.28
CA ASP A 854 4.56 -18.24 -60.62
C ASP A 854 5.04 -19.67 -60.98
N ASP A 855 4.67 -20.68 -60.18
CA ASP A 855 4.97 -22.09 -60.44
C ASP A 855 3.86 -22.77 -61.27
N ASP A 856 4.12 -22.85 -62.58
CA ASP A 856 3.23 -23.47 -63.58
C ASP A 856 3.14 -25.00 -63.50
N ALA A 857 4.03 -25.66 -62.72
CA ALA A 857 4.07 -27.11 -62.65
C ALA A 857 3.07 -27.71 -61.64
N LYS A 858 2.47 -26.88 -60.78
CA LYS A 858 1.65 -27.36 -59.66
C LYS A 858 0.29 -27.92 -60.06
N PHE A 859 -0.04 -29.04 -59.42
CA PHE A 859 -1.32 -29.77 -59.55
C PHE A 859 -2.56 -28.87 -59.34
N GLY A 860 -2.51 -27.94 -58.37
CA GLY A 860 -3.63 -27.06 -58.04
C GLY A 860 -4.00 -26.08 -59.17
N LYS A 861 -3.00 -25.49 -59.84
CA LYS A 861 -3.22 -24.59 -60.98
C LYS A 861 -3.81 -25.35 -62.17
N LYS A 862 -3.27 -26.54 -62.49
CA LYS A 862 -3.80 -27.43 -63.54
C LYS A 862 -5.23 -27.90 -63.27
N ILE A 863 -5.61 -28.11 -62.01
CA ILE A 863 -7.01 -28.41 -61.64
C ILE A 863 -7.89 -27.20 -61.88
N LEU A 864 -7.49 -26.01 -61.45
CA LEU A 864 -8.28 -24.79 -61.62
C LEU A 864 -8.48 -24.47 -63.12
N GLU A 865 -7.43 -24.62 -63.93
CA GLU A 865 -7.51 -24.48 -65.39
C GLU A 865 -8.45 -25.52 -66.02
N ARG A 866 -8.39 -26.79 -65.59
CA ARG A 866 -9.37 -27.82 -66.01
C ARG A 866 -10.79 -27.53 -65.54
N MET A 867 -10.96 -26.83 -64.43
CA MET A 867 -12.27 -26.38 -63.92
C MET A 867 -12.73 -25.05 -64.55
N GLY A 868 -12.01 -24.54 -65.56
CA GLY A 868 -12.41 -23.39 -66.38
C GLY A 868 -11.89 -22.05 -65.88
N TRP A 869 -10.99 -22.02 -64.89
CA TRP A 869 -10.36 -20.78 -64.43
C TRP A 869 -9.17 -20.39 -65.33
N ARG A 870 -8.99 -19.08 -65.56
CA ARG A 870 -7.88 -18.52 -66.36
C ARG A 870 -7.09 -17.52 -65.52
N ASN A 871 -5.77 -17.49 -65.71
CA ASN A 871 -4.89 -16.60 -64.95
C ASN A 871 -5.28 -15.12 -65.15
N GLY A 872 -5.38 -14.36 -64.06
CA GLY A 872 -5.84 -12.96 -64.07
C GLY A 872 -7.36 -12.74 -64.09
N LYS A 873 -8.16 -13.80 -64.14
CA LYS A 873 -9.64 -13.74 -64.02
C LYS A 873 -10.11 -14.20 -62.64
N GLY A 874 -11.29 -13.73 -62.23
CA GLY A 874 -11.90 -14.11 -60.96
C GLY A 874 -12.16 -15.61 -60.83
N LEU A 875 -11.99 -16.18 -59.64
CA LEU A 875 -12.26 -17.60 -59.40
C LEU A 875 -13.78 -17.92 -59.52
N GLY A 876 -14.15 -18.89 -60.37
CA GLY A 876 -15.53 -19.34 -60.56
C GLY A 876 -15.89 -19.67 -62.01
N LYS A 877 -16.91 -20.50 -62.25
CA LYS A 877 -17.32 -20.95 -63.60
C LYS A 877 -17.71 -19.81 -64.57
N ARG A 878 -18.05 -18.62 -64.05
CA ARG A 878 -18.37 -17.40 -64.82
C ARG A 878 -17.36 -16.27 -64.57
N GLU A 879 -16.16 -16.59 -64.10
CA GLU A 879 -15.09 -15.61 -63.78
C GLU A 879 -15.49 -14.55 -62.72
N GLN A 880 -16.49 -14.84 -61.87
CA GLN A 880 -17.11 -13.86 -60.98
C GLN A 880 -16.35 -13.60 -59.66
N GLY A 881 -15.27 -14.31 -59.41
CA GLY A 881 -14.45 -14.09 -58.21
C GLY A 881 -13.70 -12.76 -58.26
N ARG A 882 -13.14 -12.32 -57.13
CA ARG A 882 -12.25 -11.16 -57.13
C ARG A 882 -10.97 -11.46 -57.91
N ASN A 883 -10.60 -10.55 -58.81
CA ASN A 883 -9.37 -10.59 -59.61
C ASN A 883 -8.19 -9.86 -58.93
N GLU A 884 -8.46 -9.09 -57.88
CA GLU A 884 -7.44 -8.37 -57.11
C GLU A 884 -6.84 -9.22 -55.97
N ASN A 885 -5.53 -9.09 -55.76
CA ASN A 885 -4.83 -9.75 -54.66
C ASN A 885 -5.33 -9.24 -53.30
N LEU A 886 -5.59 -10.16 -52.37
CA LEU A 886 -5.91 -9.82 -50.97
C LEU A 886 -4.71 -9.11 -50.31
N ARG A 887 -4.75 -7.78 -50.23
CA ARG A 887 -3.82 -7.00 -49.41
C ARG A 887 -4.17 -7.20 -47.93
N LEU A 888 -3.33 -7.94 -47.20
CA LEU A 888 -3.42 -8.02 -45.74
C LEU A 888 -3.01 -6.66 -45.16
N LYS A 889 -3.93 -5.94 -44.52
CA LYS A 889 -3.59 -4.78 -43.69
C LYS A 889 -2.98 -5.27 -42.38
N ALA A 890 -1.83 -4.71 -42.01
CA ALA A 890 -1.20 -5.02 -40.73
C ALA A 890 -2.15 -4.65 -39.58
N ASN A 891 -2.44 -5.62 -38.71
CA ASN A 891 -3.24 -5.37 -37.52
C ASN A 891 -2.31 -5.03 -36.35
N HIS A 892 -2.22 -3.75 -35.99
CA HIS A 892 -1.41 -3.26 -34.88
C HIS A 892 -2.12 -3.33 -33.51
N SER A 893 -3.39 -3.76 -33.45
CA SER A 893 -4.15 -3.82 -32.20
C SER A 893 -3.83 -5.05 -31.33
N GLY A 894 -3.06 -6.02 -31.85
CA GLY A 894 -2.77 -7.27 -31.15
C GLY A 894 -3.94 -8.27 -31.06
N LYS A 895 -5.11 -7.97 -31.66
CA LYS A 895 -6.37 -8.72 -31.49
C LYS A 895 -6.72 -9.70 -32.63
N GLY A 896 -5.72 -10.14 -33.41
CA GLY A 896 -5.88 -11.11 -34.52
C GLY A 896 -6.29 -10.47 -35.85
N LEU A 897 -5.77 -10.97 -36.99
CA LEU A 897 -5.98 -10.39 -38.31
C LEU A 897 -7.48 -10.32 -38.68
N GLY A 898 -8.00 -9.10 -38.91
CA GLY A 898 -9.37 -8.84 -39.34
C GLY A 898 -10.39 -8.53 -38.22
N CYS A 899 -10.00 -8.61 -36.94
CA CYS A 899 -10.91 -8.31 -35.82
C CYS A 899 -11.11 -6.79 -35.63
N LYS A 900 -12.36 -6.33 -35.66
CA LYS A 900 -12.74 -4.90 -35.50
C LYS A 900 -13.49 -4.58 -34.20
N HIS A 901 -13.91 -5.56 -33.41
CA HIS A 901 -14.77 -5.37 -32.24
C HIS A 901 -14.15 -5.85 -30.93
N SER A 902 -14.65 -5.34 -29.81
CA SER A 902 -14.21 -5.69 -28.46
C SER A 902 -14.62 -7.13 -28.11
N TYR A 903 -13.83 -7.81 -27.26
CA TYR A 903 -13.99 -9.22 -26.92
C TYR A 903 -15.39 -9.56 -26.38
N ASP A 904 -16.01 -8.62 -25.67
CA ASP A 904 -17.34 -8.77 -25.05
C ASP A 904 -18.49 -8.77 -26.07
N ASP A 905 -18.38 -8.03 -27.18
CA ASP A 905 -19.43 -7.97 -28.21
C ASP A 905 -19.45 -9.26 -29.05
N THR A 906 -18.28 -9.88 -29.27
CA THR A 906 -18.17 -11.16 -29.96
C THR A 906 -18.87 -12.29 -29.22
N TRP A 907 -18.78 -12.34 -27.89
CA TRP A 907 -19.37 -13.44 -27.12
C TRP A 907 -20.90 -13.44 -27.19
N VAL A 908 -21.51 -12.25 -27.17
CA VAL A 908 -22.96 -12.06 -27.35
C VAL A 908 -23.38 -12.39 -28.78
N ALA A 909 -22.64 -11.88 -29.78
CA ALA A 909 -22.93 -12.14 -31.19
C ALA A 909 -22.84 -13.63 -31.55
N HIS A 910 -21.83 -14.35 -31.06
CA HIS A 910 -21.69 -15.79 -31.29
C HIS A 910 -22.82 -16.61 -30.64
N HIS A 911 -23.34 -16.17 -29.49
CA HIS A 911 -24.46 -16.84 -28.85
C HIS A 911 -25.77 -16.61 -29.60
N ASP A 912 -26.00 -15.37 -30.04
CA ASP A 912 -27.17 -15.01 -30.85
C ASP A 912 -27.16 -15.67 -32.23
N ASP A 913 -25.99 -15.77 -32.87
CA ASP A 913 -25.82 -16.45 -34.16
C ASP A 913 -25.99 -17.96 -34.04
N PHE A 914 -25.49 -18.57 -32.95
CA PHE A 914 -25.71 -19.98 -32.67
C PHE A 914 -27.18 -20.28 -32.33
N ALA A 915 -27.84 -19.39 -31.58
CA ALA A 915 -29.27 -19.49 -31.30
C ALA A 915 -30.12 -19.32 -32.57
N LYS A 916 -29.75 -18.39 -33.47
CA LYS A 916 -30.37 -18.24 -34.80
C LYS A 916 -30.14 -19.47 -35.68
N LEU A 917 -28.95 -20.06 -35.66
CA LEU A 917 -28.64 -21.27 -36.40
C LEU A 917 -29.50 -22.44 -35.88
N LEU A 918 -29.58 -22.63 -34.56
CA LEU A 918 -30.46 -23.63 -33.93
C LEU A 918 -31.94 -23.39 -34.24
N ALA A 919 -32.39 -22.14 -34.21
CA ALA A 919 -33.76 -21.78 -34.57
C ALA A 919 -34.03 -22.06 -36.06
N SER A 920 -33.08 -21.79 -36.95
CA SER A 920 -33.19 -22.07 -38.38
C SER A 920 -33.20 -23.58 -38.67
N LEU A 921 -32.33 -24.36 -38.01
CA LEU A 921 -32.29 -25.82 -38.13
C LEU A 921 -33.57 -26.47 -37.58
N ASN A 922 -34.13 -25.92 -36.49
CA ASN A 922 -35.41 -26.37 -35.95
C ASN A 922 -36.61 -25.92 -36.81
N LYS A 923 -36.54 -24.77 -37.48
CA LYS A 923 -37.53 -24.35 -38.51
C LYS A 923 -37.51 -25.29 -39.71
N THR A 924 -36.32 -25.64 -40.19
CA THR A 924 -36.13 -26.57 -41.31
C THR A 924 -36.64 -27.97 -40.97
N LYS A 925 -36.59 -28.38 -39.69
CA LYS A 925 -37.15 -29.64 -39.19
C LYS A 925 -38.68 -29.63 -39.02
N LYS A 926 -39.30 -28.45 -38.93
CA LYS A 926 -40.76 -28.27 -38.85
C LYS A 926 -41.42 -28.23 -40.23
N ASP A 927 -40.75 -27.66 -41.24
CA ASP A 927 -41.28 -27.60 -42.61
C ASP A 927 -41.10 -28.91 -43.42
N THR A 928 -40.30 -29.88 -42.96
CA THR A 928 -40.21 -31.24 -43.54
C THR A 928 -41.15 -32.27 -42.92
N ASN A 929 -41.97 -31.90 -41.93
CA ASN A 929 -42.75 -32.87 -41.15
C ASN A 929 -44.21 -33.09 -41.60
N GLU A 930 -44.66 -32.48 -42.70
CA GLU A 930 -46.01 -32.75 -43.24
C GLU A 930 -46.05 -33.59 -44.53
N ASN A 931 -44.90 -33.88 -45.17
CA ASN A 931 -44.85 -34.76 -46.36
C ASN A 931 -43.82 -35.91 -46.32
N MET A 932 -43.09 -36.11 -45.21
CA MET A 932 -42.00 -37.11 -45.13
C MET A 932 -42.33 -38.36 -44.27
N ALA A 933 -43.54 -38.44 -43.70
CA ALA A 933 -43.94 -39.57 -42.84
C ALA A 933 -44.57 -40.76 -43.59
N SER A 934 -45.03 -40.58 -44.83
CA SER A 934 -45.59 -41.65 -45.67
C SER A 934 -44.53 -42.35 -46.54
N GLU A 935 -43.53 -41.62 -47.06
CA GLU A 935 -42.44 -42.19 -47.87
C GLU A 935 -41.34 -42.90 -47.04
N ILE A 936 -41.10 -42.49 -45.80
CA ILE A 936 -40.09 -43.11 -44.93
C ILE A 936 -40.53 -44.51 -44.46
N LYS A 937 -41.84 -44.75 -44.31
CA LYS A 937 -42.37 -46.08 -43.93
C LYS A 937 -42.25 -47.10 -45.06
N GLN A 938 -42.40 -46.68 -46.31
CA GLN A 938 -42.36 -47.56 -47.48
C GLN A 938 -40.92 -47.88 -47.97
N ASN A 939 -39.96 -46.98 -47.73
CA ASN A 939 -38.55 -47.19 -48.09
C ASN A 939 -37.73 -47.91 -47.00
N ALA A 940 -38.13 -47.82 -45.72
CA ALA A 940 -37.49 -48.55 -44.62
C ALA A 940 -37.71 -50.08 -44.69
N GLU A 941 -38.88 -50.54 -45.14
CA GLU A 941 -39.17 -51.97 -45.30
C GLU A 941 -38.42 -52.60 -46.48
N LYS A 942 -38.14 -51.83 -47.55
CA LYS A 942 -37.32 -52.28 -48.69
C LYS A 942 -35.82 -52.27 -48.40
N SER A 943 -35.35 -51.41 -47.50
CA SER A 943 -33.92 -51.31 -47.12
C SER A 943 -33.44 -52.42 -46.16
N MET A 944 -34.35 -53.16 -45.51
CA MET A 944 -33.97 -54.26 -44.60
C MET A 944 -33.63 -55.59 -45.29
N LYS A 945 -33.81 -55.71 -46.62
CA LYS A 945 -33.64 -56.99 -47.35
C LYS A 945 -32.45 -57.06 -48.34
N SER A 946 -31.56 -56.07 -48.40
CA SER A 946 -30.50 -56.05 -49.43
C SER A 946 -29.08 -56.17 -48.85
N ARG A 947 -28.44 -57.32 -49.13
CA ARG A 947 -27.03 -57.63 -48.88
C ARG A 947 -26.15 -57.09 -50.01
N MET A 948 -25.55 -55.91 -49.82
CA MET A 948 -24.16 -55.57 -50.24
C MET A 948 -23.95 -54.05 -50.16
N ARG A 949 -22.99 -53.68 -49.33
CA ARG A 949 -22.39 -52.33 -49.21
C ARG A 949 -21.18 -52.25 -50.14
N ILE A 950 -20.76 -51.03 -50.52
CA ILE A 950 -19.36 -50.50 -50.59
C ILE A 950 -19.44 -49.10 -51.28
N ARG A 951 -19.44 -47.98 -50.51
CA ARG A 951 -18.33 -47.04 -50.14
C ARG A 951 -18.29 -45.81 -51.09
N TYR A 952 -18.09 -44.54 -50.70
CA TYR A 952 -17.26 -43.96 -49.61
C TYR A 952 -17.58 -42.45 -49.32
N ARG A 953 -17.48 -42.07 -48.02
CA ARG A 953 -16.90 -40.84 -47.35
C ARG A 953 -17.27 -39.42 -47.83
N GLY A 954 -17.28 -38.36 -47.00
CA GLY A 954 -16.87 -38.07 -45.62
C GLY A 954 -17.32 -36.62 -45.29
N PHE A 955 -17.25 -36.03 -44.09
CA PHE A 955 -16.37 -36.21 -42.95
C PHE A 955 -16.96 -35.41 -41.76
N THR A 956 -17.65 -36.06 -40.82
CA THR A 956 -17.87 -35.54 -39.45
C THR A 956 -18.24 -36.72 -38.54
N ARG A 957 -17.29 -37.24 -37.77
CA ARG A 957 -17.61 -38.05 -36.59
C ARG A 957 -16.50 -37.89 -35.56
N GLY A 958 -16.90 -37.46 -34.37
CA GLY A 958 -16.09 -37.44 -33.16
C GLY A 958 -15.72 -38.85 -32.73
N ASN A 959 -14.66 -38.92 -31.92
CA ASN A 959 -13.98 -40.13 -31.47
C ASN A 959 -14.93 -41.08 -30.72
N ASP A 960 -15.39 -42.11 -31.42
CA ASP A 960 -15.95 -43.31 -30.82
C ASP A 960 -14.80 -44.22 -30.38
N LEU A 961 -14.67 -44.44 -29.07
CA LEU A 961 -13.58 -45.22 -28.47
C LEU A 961 -13.91 -46.72 -28.38
N SER A 962 -15.07 -47.14 -28.88
CA SER A 962 -15.50 -48.54 -28.90
C SER A 962 -14.79 -49.38 -29.97
N GLU A 963 -14.19 -48.76 -30.99
CA GLU A 963 -13.53 -49.47 -32.10
C GLU A 963 -12.04 -49.77 -31.86
N TYR A 964 -11.41 -49.24 -30.80
CA TYR A 964 -9.99 -49.48 -30.52
C TYR A 964 -9.79 -50.71 -29.65
N SER A 965 -8.81 -51.54 -30.01
CA SER A 965 -8.42 -52.71 -29.22
C SER A 965 -7.83 -52.28 -27.87
N GLU A 966 -7.94 -53.13 -26.85
CA GLU A 966 -7.34 -52.84 -25.55
C GLU A 966 -5.80 -52.74 -25.61
N GLU A 967 -5.16 -53.35 -26.62
CA GLU A 967 -3.73 -53.21 -26.88
C GLU A 967 -3.37 -51.81 -27.43
N ASP A 968 -4.16 -51.28 -28.35
CA ASP A 968 -3.98 -49.92 -28.89
C ASP A 968 -4.23 -48.86 -27.83
N LYS A 969 -5.24 -49.07 -26.97
CA LYS A 969 -5.49 -48.22 -25.80
C LYS A 969 -4.37 -48.30 -24.78
N CYS A 970 -3.80 -49.49 -24.52
CA CYS A 970 -2.67 -49.63 -23.59
C CYS A 970 -1.35 -49.06 -24.13
N ALA A 971 -1.14 -49.07 -25.45
CA ALA A 971 0.01 -48.44 -26.11
C ALA A 971 -0.05 -46.90 -26.03
N VAL A 972 -1.24 -46.32 -26.16
CA VAL A 972 -1.47 -44.87 -26.02
C VAL A 972 -1.44 -44.42 -24.54
N LEU A 973 -1.89 -45.27 -23.62
CA LEU A 973 -1.96 -44.96 -22.17
C LEU A 973 -0.73 -45.46 -21.36
N GLY A 974 0.25 -46.09 -22.01
CA GLY A 974 1.54 -46.46 -21.42
C GLY A 974 1.49 -47.48 -20.28
N LYS A 975 0.57 -48.45 -20.32
CA LYS A 975 0.42 -49.48 -19.27
C LYS A 975 0.77 -50.88 -19.78
N LYS A 976 1.69 -51.59 -19.10
CA LYS A 976 1.99 -53.03 -19.33
C LYS A 976 0.97 -53.92 -18.60
N ARG A 977 0.42 -54.92 -19.29
CA ARG A 977 -0.57 -55.88 -18.77
C ARG A 977 0.07 -56.90 -17.82
N ARG A 978 -0.58 -57.18 -16.67
CA ARG A 978 -0.38 -58.40 -15.87
C ARG A 978 -1.68 -59.19 -15.89
N ASN A 979 -1.57 -60.48 -16.22
CA ASN A 979 -2.64 -61.48 -16.28
C ASN A 979 -3.30 -61.68 -14.92
N ILE A 980 -4.59 -62.07 -14.89
CA ILE A 980 -5.13 -63.27 -14.20
C ILE A 980 -6.64 -63.42 -14.51
N ALA A 981 -7.02 -64.69 -14.61
CA ALA A 981 -8.26 -65.35 -15.03
C ALA A 981 -9.62 -64.83 -14.54
N GLU A 982 -10.62 -65.00 -15.41
CA GLU A 982 -12.06 -64.98 -15.12
C GLU A 982 -12.51 -66.25 -14.39
N LYS A 983 -13.46 -66.11 -13.45
CA LYS A 983 -14.43 -67.15 -13.11
C LYS A 983 -15.79 -66.50 -12.87
N GLN A 984 -16.78 -66.93 -13.66
CA GLN A 984 -18.17 -66.45 -13.69
C GLN A 984 -18.93 -66.77 -12.39
N ILE A 985 -19.83 -65.87 -11.96
CA ILE A 985 -21.05 -66.22 -11.22
C ILE A 985 -22.21 -65.34 -11.72
N GLU A 986 -23.33 -66.01 -12.01
CA GLU A 986 -24.62 -65.51 -12.51
C GLU A 986 -25.28 -64.47 -11.61
N CYS A 987 -26.08 -63.59 -12.21
CA CYS A 987 -26.98 -62.68 -11.52
C CYS A 987 -28.41 -62.94 -12.00
N GLN A 988 -29.23 -63.59 -11.15
CA GLN A 988 -30.68 -63.50 -11.19
C GLN A 988 -31.14 -62.62 -10.02
N SER A 989 -32.04 -61.71 -10.35
CA SER A 989 -32.57 -60.64 -9.50
C SER A 989 -33.81 -61.10 -8.74
N ASP A 990 -33.78 -61.00 -7.41
CA ASP A 990 -34.98 -61.06 -6.57
C ASP A 990 -35.17 -59.77 -5.76
N PHE A 991 -36.32 -59.14 -6.05
CA PHE A 991 -37.26 -58.40 -5.21
C PHE A 991 -36.85 -57.56 -3.97
N ASP A 992 -37.25 -56.29 -4.10
CA ASP A 992 -38.06 -55.46 -3.19
C ASP A 992 -37.47 -54.64 -2.00
N LYS A 993 -37.70 -53.31 -2.15
CA LYS A 993 -38.15 -52.30 -1.17
C LYS A 993 -37.72 -52.42 0.32
N LYS A 994 -36.90 -51.45 0.77
CA LYS A 994 -37.36 -50.30 1.60
C LYS A 994 -36.25 -49.29 1.94
N ARG A 995 -36.62 -48.02 1.79
CA ARG A 995 -36.14 -46.73 2.34
C ARG A 995 -34.95 -46.71 3.31
N ILE A 996 -34.02 -45.79 3.03
CA ILE A 996 -33.42 -44.89 4.04
C ILE A 996 -33.36 -43.46 3.47
N ASN A 997 -34.00 -42.52 4.17
CA ASN A 997 -33.95 -41.07 3.96
C ASN A 997 -32.57 -40.52 4.36
N PHE A 998 -32.08 -39.53 3.62
CA PHE A 998 -31.10 -38.57 4.12
C PHE A 998 -31.69 -37.16 3.99
N ASP A 999 -31.98 -36.54 5.12
CA ASP A 999 -32.46 -35.17 5.23
C ASP A 999 -31.32 -34.16 5.38
N GLU A 1000 -31.58 -32.98 4.83
CA GLU A 1000 -31.14 -31.64 5.22
C GLU A 1000 -29.70 -31.18 4.98
N GLY A 1001 -29.50 -30.68 3.75
CA GLY A 1001 -28.64 -29.52 3.46
C GLY A 1001 -29.33 -28.65 2.40
N ASN A 1002 -29.79 -27.45 2.80
CA ASN A 1002 -30.60 -26.49 2.03
C ASN A 1002 -30.29 -26.42 0.52
N ILE A 1003 -31.10 -27.10 -0.30
CA ILE A 1003 -31.20 -26.84 -1.74
C ILE A 1003 -32.28 -25.77 -1.92
N VAL A 1004 -31.88 -24.55 -2.27
CA VAL A 1004 -32.83 -23.53 -2.74
C VAL A 1004 -33.28 -23.96 -4.13
N GLN A 1005 -34.45 -24.58 -4.23
CA GLN A 1005 -35.11 -24.79 -5.52
C GLN A 1005 -35.65 -23.44 -5.99
N SER A 1006 -34.97 -22.83 -6.95
CA SER A 1006 -35.53 -21.71 -7.72
C SER A 1006 -36.69 -22.23 -8.55
N ALA A 1007 -37.85 -21.56 -8.49
CA ALA A 1007 -39.04 -21.90 -9.29
C ALA A 1007 -38.88 -21.59 -10.80
N LEU A 1008 -37.74 -21.00 -11.19
CA LEU A 1008 -37.45 -20.64 -12.57
C LEU A 1008 -36.69 -21.77 -13.26
N SER A 1009 -37.13 -22.13 -14.46
CA SER A 1009 -36.30 -22.98 -15.32
C SER A 1009 -34.97 -22.27 -15.58
N MET A 1010 -33.91 -23.05 -15.85
CA MET A 1010 -32.57 -22.49 -16.06
C MET A 1010 -32.56 -21.41 -17.16
N ASN A 1011 -33.40 -21.57 -18.18
CA ASN A 1011 -33.57 -20.58 -19.25
C ASN A 1011 -34.24 -19.29 -18.76
N GLU A 1012 -35.27 -19.38 -17.91
CA GLU A 1012 -35.93 -18.21 -17.33
C GLU A 1012 -35.01 -17.47 -16.36
N TYR A 1013 -34.22 -18.20 -15.57
CA TYR A 1013 -33.20 -17.61 -14.69
C TYR A 1013 -32.17 -16.79 -15.48
N PHE A 1014 -31.68 -17.33 -16.60
CA PHE A 1014 -30.74 -16.59 -17.45
C PHE A 1014 -31.39 -15.44 -18.21
N ALA A 1015 -32.65 -15.58 -18.64
CA ALA A 1015 -33.39 -14.49 -19.28
C ALA A 1015 -33.59 -13.32 -18.31
N GLU A 1016 -34.02 -13.59 -17.08
CA GLU A 1016 -34.24 -12.56 -16.05
C GLU A 1016 -32.93 -11.87 -15.65
N LYS A 1017 -31.84 -12.65 -15.53
CA LYS A 1017 -30.51 -12.11 -15.21
C LYS A 1017 -29.96 -11.24 -16.36
N MET A 1018 -30.24 -11.61 -17.60
CA MET A 1018 -29.81 -10.84 -18.77
C MET A 1018 -30.64 -9.58 -18.97
N GLN A 1019 -31.93 -9.62 -18.62
CA GLN A 1019 -32.79 -8.44 -18.60
C GLN A 1019 -32.32 -7.44 -17.54
N LYS A 1020 -32.01 -7.90 -16.32
CA LYS A 1020 -31.39 -7.08 -15.27
C LYS A 1020 -30.05 -6.48 -15.72
N PHE A 1021 -29.24 -7.22 -16.48
CA PHE A 1021 -27.98 -6.73 -17.00
C PHE A 1021 -28.16 -5.64 -18.07
N ARG A 1022 -29.16 -5.82 -18.97
CA ARG A 1022 -29.53 -4.81 -19.97
C ARG A 1022 -30.10 -3.54 -19.34
N GLU A 1023 -30.93 -3.65 -18.31
CA GLU A 1023 -31.44 -2.51 -17.55
C GLU A 1023 -30.32 -1.76 -16.82
N MET A 1024 -29.34 -2.48 -16.28
CA MET A 1024 -28.19 -1.89 -15.61
C MET A 1024 -27.25 -1.18 -16.61
N LYS A 1025 -27.10 -1.72 -17.82
CA LYS A 1025 -26.36 -1.07 -18.91
C LYS A 1025 -27.08 0.18 -19.41
N LYS A 1026 -28.40 0.10 -19.59
CA LYS A 1026 -29.23 1.24 -20.00
C LYS A 1026 -29.21 2.36 -18.96
N ARG A 1027 -29.28 2.04 -17.66
CA ARG A 1027 -29.09 3.04 -16.59
C ARG A 1027 -27.70 3.69 -16.59
N LYS A 1028 -26.65 2.96 -16.97
CA LYS A 1028 -25.29 3.53 -17.10
C LYS A 1028 -25.16 4.42 -18.33
N GLU A 1029 -25.79 4.04 -19.44
CA GLU A 1029 -25.81 4.83 -20.68
C GLU A 1029 -26.66 6.09 -20.51
N ASP A 1030 -27.83 5.99 -19.87
CA ASP A 1030 -28.69 7.13 -19.53
C ASP A 1030 -27.97 8.08 -18.56
N ALA A 1031 -27.29 7.56 -17.53
CA ALA A 1031 -26.48 8.37 -16.61
C ALA A 1031 -25.26 9.03 -17.30
N SER A 1032 -24.69 8.43 -18.34
CA SER A 1032 -23.61 9.04 -19.12
C SER A 1032 -24.12 10.11 -20.09
N LEU A 1033 -25.32 9.94 -20.65
CA LEU A 1033 -25.98 10.92 -21.53
C LEU A 1033 -26.54 12.12 -20.74
N GLU A 1034 -26.99 11.91 -19.51
CA GLU A 1034 -27.37 12.99 -18.58
C GLU A 1034 -26.15 13.81 -18.16
N TYR A 1035 -24.99 13.17 -17.98
CA TYR A 1035 -23.71 13.82 -17.68
C TYR A 1035 -23.13 14.58 -18.89
N GLU A 1036 -23.37 14.13 -20.12
CA GLU A 1036 -22.97 14.85 -21.35
C GLU A 1036 -23.92 16.00 -21.71
N LYS A 1037 -25.21 15.93 -21.31
CA LYS A 1037 -26.17 17.05 -21.47
C LYS A 1037 -26.09 18.08 -20.35
N SER A 1038 -25.50 17.75 -19.20
CA SER A 1038 -25.23 18.69 -18.11
C SER A 1038 -23.87 19.39 -18.23
N ARG A 1039 -23.20 19.23 -19.36
CA ARG A 1039 -21.99 19.94 -19.78
C ARG A 1039 -22.35 20.86 -20.94
#